data_AF-A0A662WFF3-F1
#
_entry.id   AF-A0A662WFF3-F1
#
_cell.length_a   1.000
_cell.length_b   1.000
_cell.length_c   1.000
_cell.angle_alpha   90.00
_cell.angle_beta   90.00
_cell.angle_gamma   90.00
#
_symmetry.space_group_name_H-M   'P 1'
#
loop_
_entity.id
_entity.type
_entity.pdbx_description
1 polymer ?
#
loop_
_entity_poly.entity_id
_entity_poly.type
_entity_poly.pdbx_seq_one_letter_code
_entity_poly.pdbx_strand_id
1 'polypeptide(L)'
;MVLFRSGVAAAVVGLLFADGGTAQSRKTSVVVYDGDSCDEPAATVAFTSEFTCTPQADHWHPVCVTNGSISSVSDCTKYYCTGYDDLGILSDAFGQHPYLFIEQYDEGRCGWQDALQNVTAYLLDEKCHANPKGTASTRLTLGHSVTITTYSDAKCANVASQTSVTVVDVGISTYGICTSQNKRTYLGGATLNLTAVAAYGDSTCSGSPLQLKISQDFACTPRLNPNNRTCEFNGTYFSTSDCVSDYGAFAATAFGPDTPYLMVAEFTHMYCAQIVEYATVYPADGVCHADLGNATSFRAILRADGTATITTYSDTSCRFTATEMNVDKQTLASSMCVQHSDCGRSYPGCGRRFSVGGLGGPPSMGKKTAVVVYDGDSCDEPAATATFTSELMCKPQADHWHPVCVTNGSISSVSDCTKYYCTGYDDLGILSDAFGQHPYLFIEQYDEGRCGWQDALQNVTAYLLDEKCHANPKGTASTRLTLGHSVTITTYSDAKCANVASQTSVTVVDVGISTYGICTSQNKRTYLGGATLNLTAVAAYGDSTCSGSPLQLKISQDFACTPRLNPNNRTCEFNGTYFSTSDCVSDYGAFAATAFGPDTPYLMVAEFTHMYCAQIVEYATVYPADGVCHADLGNATSFRAILRADGTATITTYSDTSCRFTATEMNVDKQTLASSMCVQHSDCGRSYPGCGRRFSVGGLGGSSSTKKKTAITLYDGSSCSEAPVQLTVSNQLNCAPPTSPICEIVSVGGQMVYQALDCIDDYVAFANSTFGDSSYLIVEKYVDGTNCSTQDNVTVYLADGECHPSIGSDAAFKITHYADGLVTIATYPTAS
;
A
#
# COMPACT_ATOMS: atom_id res chain seq x y z
N MET A 1 23.58 38.58 -57.56
CA MET A 1 23.16 39.05 -58.90
C MET A 1 22.08 38.10 -59.39
N VAL A 2 20.84 38.27 -58.94
CA VAL A 2 19.76 39.06 -59.59
C VAL A 2 19.21 38.38 -60.86
N LEU A 3 17.93 37.98 -60.74
CA LEU A 3 16.86 37.68 -61.73
C LEU A 3 16.81 36.27 -62.36
N PHE A 4 15.80 35.41 -62.11
CA PHE A 4 14.31 35.45 -62.17
C PHE A 4 13.67 35.15 -63.54
N ARG A 5 12.60 34.34 -63.42
CA ARG A 5 11.39 34.13 -64.27
C ARG A 5 11.43 33.00 -65.30
N SER A 6 10.38 32.18 -65.48
CA SER A 6 9.15 31.85 -64.72
C SER A 6 8.33 30.92 -65.62
N GLY A 7 7.66 29.93 -65.05
CA GLY A 7 6.63 29.12 -65.72
C GLY A 7 5.89 28.25 -64.71
N VAL A 8 4.80 28.79 -64.16
CA VAL A 8 3.95 28.21 -63.10
C VAL A 8 2.90 27.29 -63.72
N ALA A 9 2.69 26.11 -63.11
CA ALA A 9 1.41 25.40 -63.09
C ALA A 9 1.13 25.00 -61.63
N ALA A 10 0.00 25.49 -61.11
CA ALA A 10 -0.41 25.36 -59.72
C ALA A 10 -1.08 24.00 -59.47
N ALA A 11 -0.64 23.28 -58.44
CA ALA A 11 -1.43 22.27 -57.74
C ALA A 11 -1.77 22.82 -56.35
N VAL A 12 -3.05 23.03 -56.10
CA VAL A 12 -3.59 23.52 -54.83
C VAL A 12 -3.45 22.41 -53.80
N VAL A 13 -2.49 22.55 -52.89
CA VAL A 13 -2.45 21.81 -51.63
C VAL A 13 -3.37 22.54 -50.65
N GLY A 14 -4.58 22.04 -50.50
CA GLY A 14 -5.45 22.40 -49.38
C GLY A 14 -5.05 21.60 -48.16
N LEU A 15 -4.07 22.09 -47.39
CA LEU A 15 -3.82 21.67 -46.02
C LEU A 15 -4.97 22.18 -45.15
N LEU A 16 -6.00 21.35 -44.99
CA LEU A 16 -6.91 21.45 -43.84
C LEU A 16 -6.18 20.83 -42.66
N PHE A 17 -5.77 21.67 -41.71
CA PHE A 17 -5.32 21.27 -40.39
C PHE A 17 -6.51 20.60 -39.69
N ALA A 18 -6.54 19.27 -39.70
CA ALA A 18 -7.29 18.49 -38.74
C ALA A 18 -6.49 18.46 -37.43
N ASP A 19 -7.20 18.58 -36.31
CA ASP A 19 -6.68 18.75 -34.97
C ASP A 19 -5.49 17.85 -34.62
N GLY A 20 -4.57 18.44 -33.85
CA GLY A 20 -3.37 17.80 -33.33
C GLY A 20 -3.68 16.58 -32.47
N GLY A 21 -3.64 15.41 -33.09
CA GLY A 21 -3.55 14.11 -32.46
C GLY A 21 -2.86 13.18 -33.45
N THR A 22 -1.61 12.83 -33.19
CA THR A 22 -0.77 11.97 -34.02
C THR A 22 -1.52 10.76 -34.60
N ALA A 23 -1.55 10.63 -35.94
CA ALA A 23 -2.15 9.52 -36.68
C ALA A 23 -1.45 8.14 -36.50
N GLN A 24 -0.72 7.93 -35.40
CA GLN A 24 0.13 6.77 -35.17
C GLN A 24 -0.45 5.72 -34.20
N SER A 25 -1.69 5.86 -33.70
CA SER A 25 -2.22 4.91 -32.69
C SER A 25 -3.64 4.38 -32.89
N ARG A 26 -4.35 4.71 -33.98
CA ARG A 26 -5.72 4.19 -34.22
C ARG A 26 -5.67 2.92 -35.05
N LYS A 27 -6.42 1.89 -34.63
CA LYS A 27 -6.60 0.63 -35.37
C LYS A 27 -7.98 0.62 -36.02
N THR A 28 -8.08 0.00 -37.18
CA THR A 28 -9.36 -0.31 -37.81
C THR A 28 -9.99 -1.49 -37.09
N SER A 29 -11.13 -1.28 -36.44
CA SER A 29 -11.96 -2.35 -35.90
C SER A 29 -12.89 -2.87 -36.99
N VAL A 30 -13.08 -4.18 -37.04
CA VAL A 30 -14.05 -4.85 -37.90
C VAL A 30 -14.81 -5.86 -37.04
N VAL A 31 -16.08 -5.59 -36.80
CA VAL A 31 -17.00 -6.47 -36.08
C VAL A 31 -17.86 -7.21 -37.09
N VAL A 32 -18.03 -8.51 -36.90
CA VAL A 32 -18.76 -9.38 -37.82
C VAL A 32 -19.87 -10.09 -37.06
N TYR A 33 -21.09 -10.03 -37.59
CA TYR A 33 -22.30 -10.62 -37.03
C TYR A 33 -22.86 -11.63 -38.03
N ASP A 34 -23.39 -12.74 -37.51
CA ASP A 34 -24.16 -13.68 -38.31
C ASP A 34 -25.57 -13.12 -38.57
N GLY A 35 -26.04 -13.17 -39.82
CA GLY A 35 -27.38 -12.70 -40.18
C GLY A 35 -27.42 -11.28 -40.77
N ASP A 36 -28.61 -10.67 -40.75
CA ASP A 36 -28.92 -9.41 -41.43
C ASP A 36 -28.95 -8.17 -40.52
N SER A 37 -28.59 -8.32 -39.23
CA SER A 37 -28.44 -7.24 -38.27
C SER A 37 -27.06 -7.24 -37.59
N CYS A 38 -26.71 -6.11 -36.96
CA CYS A 38 -25.49 -5.95 -36.17
C CYS A 38 -25.80 -5.99 -34.66
N ASP A 39 -26.66 -6.95 -34.28
CA ASP A 39 -27.05 -7.16 -32.89
C ASP A 39 -26.09 -8.16 -32.22
N GLU A 40 -25.77 -7.92 -30.95
CA GLU A 40 -24.96 -8.84 -30.15
C GLU A 40 -25.59 -10.25 -30.04
N PRO A 41 -24.78 -11.32 -29.92
CA PRO A 41 -23.32 -11.32 -29.96
C PRO A 41 -22.75 -11.32 -31.38
N ALA A 42 -21.66 -10.59 -31.58
CA ALA A 42 -20.80 -10.71 -32.75
C ALA A 42 -20.14 -12.10 -32.80
N ALA A 43 -19.85 -12.57 -34.01
CA ALA A 43 -19.08 -13.78 -34.25
C ALA A 43 -17.57 -13.54 -34.04
N THR A 44 -17.06 -12.43 -34.58
CA THR A 44 -15.64 -12.05 -34.46
C THR A 44 -15.46 -10.55 -34.41
N VAL A 45 -14.42 -10.10 -33.71
CA VAL A 45 -13.92 -8.72 -33.74
C VAL A 45 -12.45 -8.75 -34.13
N ALA A 46 -12.04 -7.95 -35.11
CA ALA A 46 -10.64 -7.82 -35.49
C ALA A 46 -10.18 -6.36 -35.39
N PHE A 47 -9.02 -6.13 -34.80
CA PHE A 47 -8.33 -4.84 -34.85
C PHE A 47 -7.07 -4.97 -35.68
N THR A 48 -6.98 -4.19 -36.75
CA THR A 48 -5.87 -4.26 -37.72
C THR A 48 -5.15 -2.92 -37.81
N SER A 49 -3.84 -2.98 -38.02
CA SER A 49 -2.99 -1.80 -38.23
C SER A 49 -3.03 -1.39 -39.70
N GLU A 50 -4.10 -0.70 -40.13
CA GLU A 50 -4.14 -0.06 -41.44
C GLU A 50 -3.57 1.37 -41.37
N PHE A 51 -2.88 1.82 -42.42
CA PHE A 51 -2.28 3.17 -42.49
C PHE A 51 -3.31 4.30 -42.48
N THR A 52 -4.55 3.99 -42.81
CA THR A 52 -5.67 4.94 -42.86
C THR A 52 -6.91 4.23 -42.34
N CYS A 53 -7.60 4.84 -41.40
CA CYS A 53 -8.88 4.36 -40.91
C CYS A 53 -9.91 5.49 -41.05
N THR A 54 -11.13 5.18 -41.50
CA THR A 54 -12.21 6.15 -41.64
C THR A 54 -13.21 5.99 -40.48
N PRO A 55 -13.23 6.91 -39.50
CA PRO A 55 -14.13 6.77 -38.35
C PRO A 55 -15.59 6.92 -38.79
N GLN A 56 -16.48 6.20 -38.12
CA GLN A 56 -17.92 6.42 -38.27
C GLN A 56 -18.29 7.83 -37.78
N ALA A 57 -19.35 8.41 -38.35
CA ALA A 57 -19.83 9.73 -37.94
C ALA A 57 -20.49 9.71 -36.55
N ASP A 58 -21.13 8.58 -36.19
CA ASP A 58 -21.66 8.29 -34.87
C ASP A 58 -21.22 6.88 -34.46
N HIS A 59 -20.33 6.81 -33.47
CA HIS A 59 -19.78 5.56 -32.94
C HIS A 59 -20.80 4.77 -32.11
N TRP A 60 -21.82 5.45 -31.56
CA TRP A 60 -22.85 4.82 -30.72
C TRP A 60 -23.99 4.22 -31.55
N HIS A 61 -24.13 4.65 -32.80
CA HIS A 61 -25.04 4.07 -33.79
C HIS A 61 -24.30 3.77 -35.09
N PRO A 62 -23.38 2.79 -35.07
CA PRO A 62 -22.53 2.52 -36.21
C PRO A 62 -23.35 2.01 -37.40
N VAL A 63 -22.94 2.40 -38.61
CA VAL A 63 -23.61 1.95 -39.83
C VAL A 63 -23.34 0.46 -40.06
N CYS A 64 -24.37 -0.36 -39.88
CA CYS A 64 -24.35 -1.78 -40.16
C CYS A 64 -24.39 -2.05 -41.69
N VAL A 65 -23.37 -2.71 -42.21
CA VAL A 65 -23.31 -3.15 -43.62
C VAL A 65 -23.71 -4.61 -43.70
N THR A 66 -24.82 -4.90 -44.40
CA THR A 66 -25.33 -6.27 -44.57
C THR A 66 -25.29 -6.73 -46.02
N ASN A 67 -25.00 -8.01 -46.22
CA ASN A 67 -25.19 -8.71 -47.50
C ASN A 67 -26.36 -9.71 -47.47
N GLY A 68 -27.21 -9.64 -46.44
CA GLY A 68 -28.37 -10.50 -46.20
C GLY A 68 -28.08 -11.78 -45.40
N SER A 69 -26.83 -12.23 -45.32
CA SER A 69 -26.44 -13.42 -44.53
C SER A 69 -25.35 -13.14 -43.50
N ILE A 70 -24.63 -12.03 -43.67
CA ILE A 70 -23.54 -11.58 -42.81
C ILE A 70 -23.68 -10.07 -42.73
N SER A 71 -23.50 -9.54 -41.53
CA SER A 71 -23.49 -8.12 -41.26
C SER A 71 -22.17 -7.72 -40.60
N SER A 72 -21.71 -6.50 -40.86
CA SER A 72 -20.44 -6.03 -40.33
C SER A 72 -20.45 -4.55 -40.05
N VAL A 73 -19.68 -4.17 -39.03
CA VAL A 73 -19.40 -2.79 -38.64
C VAL A 73 -17.90 -2.58 -38.71
N SER A 74 -17.47 -1.45 -39.26
CA SER A 74 -16.07 -1.04 -39.24
C SER A 74 -15.92 0.36 -38.67
N ASP A 75 -14.93 0.56 -37.80
CA ASP A 75 -14.68 1.85 -37.16
C ASP A 75 -13.20 2.06 -36.80
N CYS A 76 -12.86 3.21 -36.22
CA CYS A 76 -11.52 3.56 -35.79
C CYS A 76 -11.48 3.81 -34.30
N THR A 77 -10.81 2.93 -33.57
CA THR A 77 -10.59 3.08 -32.13
C THR A 77 -9.11 2.96 -31.80
N LYS A 78 -8.74 3.43 -30.62
CA LYS A 78 -7.45 3.11 -30.04
C LYS A 78 -7.61 1.88 -29.17
N TYR A 79 -6.94 0.81 -29.57
CA TYR A 79 -6.86 -0.41 -28.78
C TYR A 79 -5.63 -0.36 -27.87
N TYR A 80 -5.77 -0.78 -26.62
CA TYR A 80 -4.71 -0.94 -25.65
C TYR A 80 -4.51 -2.42 -25.37
N CYS A 81 -3.25 -2.82 -25.22
CA CYS A 81 -2.90 -4.17 -24.81
C CYS A 81 -3.74 -4.58 -23.59
N THR A 82 -4.11 -5.87 -23.52
CA THR A 82 -5.00 -6.51 -22.54
C THR A 82 -6.51 -6.33 -22.79
N GLY A 83 -6.95 -5.99 -24.01
CA GLY A 83 -8.37 -6.04 -24.37
C GLY A 83 -9.19 -4.80 -24.07
N TYR A 84 -8.56 -3.66 -23.84
CA TYR A 84 -9.26 -2.39 -23.64
C TYR A 84 -9.25 -1.56 -24.93
N ASP A 85 -10.36 -0.92 -25.28
CA ASP A 85 -10.42 0.04 -26.38
C ASP A 85 -11.23 1.28 -25.98
N ASP A 86 -10.85 2.45 -26.52
CA ASP A 86 -11.40 3.76 -26.11
C ASP A 86 -12.93 3.86 -26.30
N LEU A 87 -13.52 3.04 -27.17
CA LEU A 87 -14.92 3.11 -27.56
C LEU A 87 -15.75 1.91 -27.05
N GLY A 88 -15.14 0.98 -26.31
CA GLY A 88 -15.83 -0.23 -25.83
C GLY A 88 -16.29 -1.17 -26.93
N ILE A 89 -15.75 -1.06 -28.15
CA ILE A 89 -16.21 -1.85 -29.31
C ILE A 89 -16.09 -3.34 -29.03
N LEU A 90 -15.01 -3.77 -28.40
CA LEU A 90 -14.80 -5.19 -28.10
C LEU A 90 -15.83 -5.71 -27.08
N SER A 91 -16.10 -4.97 -26.00
CA SER A 91 -17.08 -5.39 -24.99
C SER A 91 -18.50 -5.36 -25.53
N ASP A 92 -18.86 -4.30 -26.27
CA ASP A 92 -20.22 -4.08 -26.74
C ASP A 92 -20.59 -5.04 -27.87
N ALA A 93 -19.62 -5.48 -28.68
CA ALA A 93 -19.85 -6.44 -29.74
C ALA A 93 -20.29 -7.82 -29.21
N PHE A 94 -19.74 -8.27 -28.08
CA PHE A 94 -20.04 -9.58 -27.51
C PHE A 94 -21.03 -9.53 -26.34
N GLY A 95 -21.25 -8.37 -25.73
CA GLY A 95 -22.14 -8.20 -24.58
C GLY A 95 -21.72 -9.06 -23.40
N GLN A 96 -22.67 -9.84 -22.87
CA GLN A 96 -22.43 -10.78 -21.77
C GLN A 96 -21.92 -12.15 -22.24
N HIS A 97 -21.66 -12.35 -23.54
CA HIS A 97 -21.19 -13.64 -24.04
C HIS A 97 -19.67 -13.80 -23.83
N PRO A 98 -19.19 -15.00 -23.44
CA PRO A 98 -17.77 -15.24 -23.29
C PRO A 98 -17.08 -15.27 -24.67
N TYR A 99 -15.91 -14.65 -24.75
CA TYR A 99 -15.11 -14.62 -25.97
C TYR A 99 -13.61 -14.79 -25.65
N LEU A 100 -12.88 -15.30 -26.64
CA LEU A 100 -11.43 -15.45 -26.59
C LEU A 100 -10.79 -14.44 -27.53
N PHE A 101 -9.82 -13.65 -27.08
CA PHE A 101 -9.09 -12.74 -27.96
C PHE A 101 -7.59 -12.95 -27.90
N ILE A 102 -6.96 -12.81 -29.07
CA ILE A 102 -5.55 -13.05 -29.30
C ILE A 102 -4.92 -11.78 -29.84
N GLU A 103 -3.90 -11.31 -29.14
CA GLU A 103 -3.03 -10.22 -29.55
C GLU A 103 -1.76 -10.79 -30.18
N GLN A 104 -1.43 -10.33 -31.39
CA GLN A 104 -0.21 -10.69 -32.10
C GLN A 104 0.78 -9.52 -32.07
N TYR A 105 2.02 -9.81 -31.68
CA TYR A 105 3.09 -8.81 -31.59
C TYR A 105 4.23 -9.09 -32.58
N ASP A 106 5.02 -8.04 -32.83
CA ASP A 106 6.33 -8.17 -33.49
C ASP A 106 7.26 -9.10 -32.70
N GLU A 107 8.09 -9.84 -33.44
CA GLU A 107 9.05 -10.77 -32.86
C GLU A 107 10.03 -10.05 -31.92
N GLY A 108 10.19 -10.59 -30.70
CA GLY A 108 11.10 -10.05 -29.69
C GLY A 108 10.61 -8.79 -28.96
N ARG A 109 9.43 -8.25 -29.33
CA ARG A 109 8.84 -7.05 -28.69
C ARG A 109 7.46 -7.32 -28.13
N CYS A 110 7.22 -8.54 -27.67
CA CYS A 110 5.91 -8.94 -27.22
C CYS A 110 5.47 -8.20 -25.95
N GLY A 111 4.21 -7.74 -25.93
CA GLY A 111 3.63 -6.98 -24.83
C GLY A 111 3.80 -5.47 -24.88
N TRP A 112 4.50 -4.97 -25.88
CA TRP A 112 4.69 -3.54 -26.09
C TRP A 112 3.60 -3.01 -27.02
N GLN A 113 2.96 -1.92 -26.61
CA GLN A 113 1.84 -1.31 -27.34
C GLN A 113 2.19 -0.95 -28.79
N ASP A 114 3.42 -0.49 -29.03
CA ASP A 114 3.90 -0.09 -30.35
C ASP A 114 4.31 -1.28 -31.24
N ALA A 115 4.43 -2.48 -30.66
CA ALA A 115 4.70 -3.73 -31.36
C ALA A 115 3.43 -4.56 -31.62
N LEU A 116 2.26 -4.10 -31.16
CA LEU A 116 1.01 -4.80 -31.36
C LEU A 116 0.58 -4.72 -32.82
N GLN A 117 0.64 -5.85 -33.53
CA GLN A 117 0.26 -5.93 -34.93
C GLN A 117 -1.26 -6.02 -35.08
N ASN A 118 -1.83 -7.14 -34.66
CA ASN A 118 -3.23 -7.49 -34.90
C ASN A 118 -3.86 -8.02 -33.62
N VAL A 119 -5.17 -7.82 -33.50
CA VAL A 119 -5.98 -8.44 -32.46
C VAL A 119 -7.13 -9.15 -33.13
N THR A 120 -7.45 -10.36 -32.70
CA THR A 120 -8.64 -11.07 -33.16
C THR A 120 -9.35 -11.72 -31.99
N ALA A 121 -10.62 -11.39 -31.83
CA ALA A 121 -11.52 -11.95 -30.84
C ALA A 121 -12.55 -12.85 -31.53
N TYR A 122 -12.87 -13.95 -30.87
CA TYR A 122 -13.79 -14.98 -31.33
C TYR A 122 -14.83 -15.25 -30.26
N LEU A 123 -16.10 -15.29 -30.64
CA LEU A 123 -17.16 -15.81 -29.79
C LEU A 123 -16.84 -17.25 -29.40
N LEU A 124 -16.97 -17.61 -28.12
CA LEU A 124 -16.76 -18.98 -27.66
C LEU A 124 -18.00 -19.85 -27.93
N ASP A 125 -18.20 -20.20 -29.21
CA ASP A 125 -19.14 -21.23 -29.62
C ASP A 125 -18.52 -22.17 -30.69
N GLU A 126 -19.20 -23.28 -30.98
CA GLU A 126 -18.74 -24.26 -31.99
C GLU A 126 -19.41 -24.11 -33.36
N LYS A 127 -20.05 -22.97 -33.63
CA LYS A 127 -20.70 -22.69 -34.91
C LYS A 127 -19.66 -22.28 -35.96
N CYS A 128 -20.10 -22.31 -37.22
CA CYS A 128 -19.30 -21.86 -38.34
C CYS A 128 -19.64 -20.40 -38.64
N HIS A 129 -18.65 -19.51 -38.52
CA HIS A 129 -18.81 -18.09 -38.78
C HIS A 129 -18.07 -17.67 -40.03
N ALA A 130 -18.78 -17.13 -41.02
CA ALA A 130 -18.19 -16.66 -42.26
C ALA A 130 -17.53 -15.27 -42.09
N ASN A 131 -16.47 -15.01 -42.84
CA ASN A 131 -15.85 -13.68 -42.88
C ASN A 131 -16.76 -12.67 -43.61
N PRO A 132 -16.54 -11.35 -43.49
CA PRO A 132 -17.41 -10.33 -44.11
C PRO A 132 -17.60 -10.48 -45.62
N LYS A 133 -16.61 -11.07 -46.30
CA LYS A 133 -16.62 -11.31 -47.75
C LYS A 133 -17.35 -12.60 -48.16
N GLY A 134 -17.77 -13.44 -47.20
CA GLY A 134 -18.40 -14.74 -47.48
C GLY A 134 -17.50 -15.70 -48.28
N THR A 135 -16.17 -15.59 -48.12
CA THR A 135 -15.18 -16.36 -48.89
C THR A 135 -14.36 -17.32 -48.03
N ALA A 136 -14.32 -17.09 -46.72
CA ALA A 136 -13.65 -17.91 -45.74
C ALA A 136 -14.51 -17.97 -44.48
N SER A 137 -14.23 -18.91 -43.58
CA SER A 137 -14.92 -19.00 -42.30
C SER A 137 -14.01 -19.47 -41.18
N THR A 138 -14.47 -19.31 -39.94
CA THR A 138 -13.81 -19.80 -38.73
C THR A 138 -14.80 -20.66 -37.95
N ARG A 139 -14.29 -21.73 -37.34
CA ARG A 139 -15.02 -22.54 -36.35
C ARG A 139 -14.10 -22.90 -35.22
N LEU A 140 -14.61 -22.82 -33.99
CA LEU A 140 -13.90 -23.30 -32.82
C LEU A 140 -14.32 -24.72 -32.48
N THR A 141 -13.40 -25.46 -31.87
CA THR A 141 -13.71 -26.70 -31.15
C THR A 141 -13.30 -26.48 -29.71
N LEU A 142 -14.26 -26.58 -28.80
CA LEU A 142 -14.11 -26.17 -27.41
C LEU A 142 -13.95 -27.41 -26.52
N GLY A 143 -12.89 -27.41 -25.72
CA GLY A 143 -12.65 -28.40 -24.68
C GLY A 143 -11.66 -27.83 -23.68
N HIS A 144 -10.71 -28.66 -23.21
CA HIS A 144 -9.60 -28.17 -22.38
C HIS A 144 -8.63 -27.24 -23.14
N SER A 145 -8.68 -27.28 -24.48
CA SER A 145 -8.07 -26.29 -25.36
C SER A 145 -9.10 -25.85 -26.39
N VAL A 146 -8.92 -24.63 -26.92
CA VAL A 146 -9.65 -24.16 -28.10
C VAL A 146 -8.83 -24.52 -29.33
N THR A 147 -9.41 -25.30 -30.23
CA THR A 147 -8.87 -25.41 -31.58
C THR A 147 -9.57 -24.42 -32.49
N ILE A 148 -8.84 -23.39 -32.92
CA ILE A 148 -9.30 -22.39 -33.89
C ILE A 148 -9.02 -22.94 -35.28
N THR A 149 -10.06 -23.32 -36.01
CA THR A 149 -9.95 -23.78 -37.40
C THR A 149 -10.42 -22.70 -38.34
N THR A 150 -9.54 -22.26 -39.24
CA THR A 150 -9.94 -21.38 -40.36
C THR A 150 -10.14 -22.22 -41.62
N TYR A 151 -11.07 -21.78 -42.47
CA TYR A 151 -11.48 -22.48 -43.68
C TYR A 151 -11.37 -21.56 -44.89
N SER A 152 -11.06 -22.15 -46.04
CA SER A 152 -10.94 -21.44 -47.32
C SER A 152 -12.27 -21.26 -48.07
N ASP A 153 -13.39 -21.61 -47.42
CA ASP A 153 -14.76 -21.42 -47.88
C ASP A 153 -15.64 -20.92 -46.72
N ALA A 154 -16.85 -20.43 -47.02
CA ALA A 154 -17.76 -19.87 -46.03
C ALA A 154 -18.55 -20.90 -45.20
N LYS A 155 -18.49 -22.20 -45.53
CA LYS A 155 -19.34 -23.25 -44.93
C LYS A 155 -18.55 -24.22 -44.04
N CYS A 156 -17.32 -23.88 -43.68
CA CYS A 156 -16.43 -24.72 -42.88
C CYS A 156 -16.21 -26.12 -43.47
N ALA A 157 -16.08 -26.24 -44.80
CA ALA A 157 -15.88 -27.53 -45.47
C ALA A 157 -14.39 -27.85 -45.74
N ASN A 158 -13.59 -26.84 -46.06
CA ASN A 158 -12.20 -26.98 -46.53
C ASN A 158 -11.24 -26.26 -45.58
N VAL A 159 -10.66 -27.03 -44.65
CA VAL A 159 -9.71 -26.53 -43.64
C VAL A 159 -8.52 -25.85 -44.30
N ALA A 160 -8.25 -24.60 -43.93
CA ALA A 160 -7.10 -23.83 -44.38
C ALA A 160 -5.97 -23.84 -43.36
N SER A 161 -6.28 -23.65 -42.07
CA SER A 161 -5.30 -23.74 -40.98
C SER A 161 -5.96 -24.10 -39.66
N GLN A 162 -5.15 -24.60 -38.72
CA GLN A 162 -5.55 -24.87 -37.35
C GLN A 162 -4.52 -24.31 -36.37
N THR A 163 -4.99 -23.70 -35.30
CA THR A 163 -4.16 -23.26 -34.17
C THR A 163 -4.86 -23.68 -32.88
N SER A 164 -4.10 -24.11 -31.89
CA SER A 164 -4.63 -24.46 -30.57
C SER A 164 -4.23 -23.41 -29.54
N VAL A 165 -5.14 -23.11 -28.62
CA VAL A 165 -4.94 -22.27 -27.45
C VAL A 165 -5.34 -23.08 -26.23
N THR A 166 -4.45 -23.16 -25.25
CA THR A 166 -4.69 -23.84 -23.98
C THR A 166 -5.11 -22.84 -22.90
N VAL A 167 -5.72 -23.35 -21.82
CA VAL A 167 -6.03 -22.55 -20.62
C VAL A 167 -4.75 -21.97 -20.00
N VAL A 168 -3.63 -22.69 -20.10
CA VAL A 168 -2.30 -22.23 -19.68
C VAL A 168 -1.85 -21.01 -20.47
N ASP A 169 -2.07 -20.98 -21.79
CA ASP A 169 -1.72 -19.82 -22.64
C ASP A 169 -2.47 -18.56 -22.21
N VAL A 170 -3.73 -18.70 -21.80
CA VAL A 170 -4.52 -17.60 -21.24
C VAL A 170 -3.94 -17.16 -19.89
N GLY A 171 -3.68 -18.12 -19.01
CA GLY A 171 -3.14 -17.86 -17.68
C GLY A 171 -1.83 -17.07 -17.70
N ILE A 172 -0.87 -17.44 -18.55
CA ILE A 172 0.41 -16.71 -18.63
C ILE A 172 0.27 -15.33 -19.27
N SER A 173 -0.64 -15.18 -20.23
CA SER A 173 -0.87 -13.93 -20.93
C SER A 173 -1.45 -12.84 -20.00
N THR A 174 -2.26 -13.24 -19.00
CA THR A 174 -2.73 -12.32 -17.95
C THR A 174 -1.60 -11.74 -17.10
N TYR A 175 -0.43 -12.37 -17.06
CA TYR A 175 0.78 -11.85 -16.40
C TYR A 175 1.75 -11.15 -17.36
N GLY A 176 1.31 -10.90 -18.59
CA GLY A 176 2.14 -10.26 -19.60
C GLY A 176 3.25 -11.17 -20.17
N ILE A 177 3.13 -12.48 -20.02
CA ILE A 177 4.06 -13.42 -20.66
C ILE A 177 3.48 -13.82 -22.01
N CYS A 178 4.34 -13.88 -23.03
CA CYS A 178 3.92 -14.28 -24.35
C CYS A 178 4.20 -15.76 -24.61
N THR A 179 3.34 -16.38 -25.40
CA THR A 179 3.56 -17.74 -25.89
C THR A 179 4.65 -17.75 -26.97
N SER A 180 5.08 -18.95 -27.39
CA SER A 180 6.16 -19.19 -28.36
C SER A 180 5.96 -18.58 -29.76
N GLN A 181 4.83 -17.90 -30.01
CA GLN A 181 4.50 -17.24 -31.28
C GLN A 181 4.35 -15.71 -31.18
N ASN A 182 4.88 -15.09 -30.11
CA ASN A 182 4.69 -13.66 -29.81
C ASN A 182 3.20 -13.28 -29.72
N LYS A 183 2.41 -14.19 -29.14
CA LYS A 183 0.98 -14.00 -28.91
C LYS A 183 0.69 -13.88 -27.43
N ARG A 184 -0.31 -13.07 -27.11
CA ARG A 184 -0.99 -13.10 -25.81
C ARG A 184 -2.46 -13.40 -26.03
N THR A 185 -3.01 -14.26 -25.20
CA THR A 185 -4.38 -14.74 -25.34
C THR A 185 -5.15 -14.49 -24.06
N TYR A 186 -6.40 -14.05 -24.19
CA TYR A 186 -7.19 -13.58 -23.07
C TYR A 186 -8.64 -14.04 -23.22
N LEU A 187 -9.34 -14.14 -22.09
CA LEU A 187 -10.78 -14.33 -22.02
C LEU A 187 -11.45 -13.01 -21.65
N GLY A 188 -12.56 -12.70 -22.31
CA GLY A 188 -13.43 -11.57 -22.01
C GLY A 188 -14.90 -11.97 -21.96
N GLY A 189 -15.75 -11.04 -21.50
CA GLY A 189 -17.18 -11.29 -21.31
C GLY A 189 -17.49 -12.02 -20.01
N ALA A 190 -18.52 -12.88 -20.01
CA ALA A 190 -18.89 -13.67 -18.84
C ALA A 190 -17.81 -14.69 -18.43
N THR A 191 -17.67 -14.93 -17.13
CA THR A 191 -16.78 -15.95 -16.59
C THR A 191 -17.21 -17.34 -17.07
N LEU A 192 -16.27 -18.14 -17.55
CA LEU A 192 -16.52 -19.51 -17.95
C LEU A 192 -16.83 -20.38 -16.74
N ASN A 193 -17.82 -21.25 -16.86
CA ASN A 193 -18.06 -22.31 -15.88
C ASN A 193 -16.96 -23.38 -15.97
N LEU A 194 -16.61 -23.95 -14.83
CA LEU A 194 -15.72 -25.10 -14.68
C LEU A 194 -16.50 -26.40 -14.92
N THR A 195 -15.83 -27.40 -15.49
CA THR A 195 -16.37 -28.76 -15.60
C THR A 195 -16.03 -29.52 -14.33
N ALA A 196 -17.05 -29.93 -13.58
CA ALA A 196 -16.90 -30.80 -12.41
C ALA A 196 -17.26 -32.24 -12.76
N VAL A 197 -16.49 -33.20 -12.27
CA VAL A 197 -16.73 -34.65 -12.38
C VAL A 197 -16.60 -35.28 -11.00
N ALA A 198 -17.72 -35.73 -10.44
CA ALA A 198 -17.77 -36.43 -9.17
C ALA A 198 -17.90 -37.94 -9.41
N ALA A 199 -17.04 -38.74 -8.80
CA ALA A 199 -17.06 -40.20 -8.91
C ALA A 199 -17.59 -40.87 -7.65
N TYR A 200 -18.33 -41.97 -7.84
CA TYR A 200 -19.07 -42.70 -6.82
C TYR A 200 -18.86 -44.21 -6.99
N GLY A 201 -18.98 -44.93 -5.88
CA GLY A 201 -18.90 -46.40 -5.87
C GLY A 201 -20.21 -47.10 -6.24
N ASP A 202 -21.31 -46.37 -6.34
CA ASP A 202 -22.65 -46.92 -6.55
C ASP A 202 -23.40 -46.23 -7.70
N SER A 203 -24.40 -46.94 -8.24
CA SER A 203 -25.22 -46.49 -9.36
C SER A 203 -26.25 -45.42 -9.02
N THR A 204 -26.32 -44.99 -7.76
CA THR A 204 -27.26 -43.95 -7.31
C THR A 204 -26.61 -42.57 -7.28
N CYS A 205 -25.28 -42.49 -7.20
CA CYS A 205 -24.52 -41.24 -7.13
C CYS A 205 -25.04 -40.28 -6.04
N SER A 206 -25.58 -40.80 -4.94
CA SER A 206 -26.25 -40.01 -3.90
C SER A 206 -25.48 -39.89 -2.59
N GLY A 207 -24.41 -40.68 -2.41
CA GLY A 207 -23.52 -40.61 -1.25
C GLY A 207 -22.43 -39.55 -1.41
N SER A 208 -21.41 -39.57 -0.54
CA SER A 208 -20.21 -38.75 -0.72
C SER A 208 -19.37 -39.29 -1.89
N PRO A 209 -18.83 -38.43 -2.77
CA PRO A 209 -17.94 -38.87 -3.84
C PRO A 209 -16.68 -39.55 -3.30
N LEU A 210 -16.19 -40.55 -4.03
CA LEU A 210 -14.87 -41.15 -3.83
C LEU A 210 -13.75 -40.18 -4.24
N GLN A 211 -13.99 -39.35 -5.25
CA GLN A 211 -13.08 -38.32 -5.72
C GLN A 211 -13.88 -37.30 -6.53
N LEU A 212 -13.42 -36.05 -6.53
CA LEU A 212 -13.97 -35.00 -7.38
C LEU A 212 -12.84 -34.32 -8.14
N LYS A 213 -12.95 -34.25 -9.47
CA LYS A 213 -12.04 -33.50 -10.35
C LYS A 213 -12.80 -32.36 -11.00
N ILE A 214 -12.21 -31.19 -10.98
CA ILE A 214 -12.76 -29.97 -11.56
C ILE A 214 -11.71 -29.41 -12.50
N SER A 215 -12.08 -29.05 -13.71
CA SER A 215 -11.18 -28.47 -14.71
C SER A 215 -11.76 -27.19 -15.27
N GLN A 216 -10.89 -26.23 -15.56
CA GLN A 216 -11.25 -25.13 -16.45
C GLN A 216 -11.21 -25.63 -17.88
N ASP A 217 -12.34 -25.56 -18.55
CA ASP A 217 -12.48 -25.82 -19.98
C ASP A 217 -13.06 -24.57 -20.65
N PHE A 218 -12.90 -24.46 -21.97
CA PHE A 218 -13.43 -23.35 -22.77
C PHE A 218 -14.92 -23.50 -23.10
N ALA A 219 -15.47 -24.69 -22.85
CA ALA A 219 -16.90 -24.93 -22.83
C ALA A 219 -17.18 -25.93 -21.72
N CYS A 220 -18.17 -25.62 -20.90
CA CYS A 220 -18.80 -26.62 -20.06
C CYS A 220 -20.09 -27.05 -20.72
N THR A 221 -20.05 -28.23 -21.35
CA THR A 221 -21.26 -28.93 -21.77
C THR A 221 -21.58 -29.96 -20.71
N PRO A 222 -22.70 -29.82 -19.97
CA PRO A 222 -23.20 -30.94 -19.19
C PRO A 222 -23.33 -32.11 -20.15
N ARG A 223 -22.63 -33.22 -19.88
CA ARG A 223 -22.98 -34.48 -20.53
C ARG A 223 -24.40 -34.80 -20.06
N LEU A 224 -25.37 -34.43 -20.89
CA LEU A 224 -26.82 -34.50 -20.70
C LEU A 224 -27.42 -33.41 -19.79
N ASN A 225 -28.49 -32.81 -20.32
CA ASN A 225 -29.49 -31.92 -19.72
C ASN A 225 -29.42 -31.76 -18.18
N PRO A 226 -29.32 -30.53 -17.63
CA PRO A 226 -29.28 -30.27 -16.18
C PRO A 226 -30.47 -30.84 -15.38
N ASN A 227 -31.60 -31.09 -16.04
CA ASN A 227 -32.78 -31.71 -15.45
C ASN A 227 -32.76 -33.26 -15.46
N ASN A 228 -31.70 -33.86 -16.00
CA ASN A 228 -31.53 -35.31 -16.14
C ASN A 228 -30.09 -35.74 -15.79
N ARG A 229 -29.58 -35.30 -14.63
CA ARG A 229 -28.32 -35.81 -14.04
C ARG A 229 -28.42 -37.33 -13.97
N THR A 230 -27.75 -38.01 -14.90
CA THR A 230 -27.76 -39.47 -14.97
C THR A 230 -26.45 -39.98 -14.40
N CYS A 231 -26.54 -40.88 -13.42
CA CYS A 231 -25.38 -41.54 -12.83
C CYS A 231 -24.84 -42.54 -13.86
N GLU A 232 -23.73 -42.19 -14.52
CA GLU A 232 -23.20 -42.98 -15.63
C GLU A 232 -22.11 -43.93 -15.16
N PHE A 233 -22.16 -45.18 -15.61
CA PHE A 233 -21.11 -46.16 -15.35
C PHE A 233 -19.94 -45.97 -16.32
N ASN A 234 -18.76 -45.65 -15.80
CA ASN A 234 -17.53 -45.43 -16.57
C ASN A 234 -16.58 -46.64 -16.53
N GLY A 235 -17.15 -47.86 -16.40
CA GLY A 235 -16.42 -49.13 -16.45
C GLY A 235 -16.01 -49.67 -15.08
N THR A 236 -15.68 -48.82 -14.11
CA THR A 236 -15.28 -49.23 -12.75
C THR A 236 -15.89 -48.38 -11.63
N TYR A 237 -16.29 -47.15 -11.93
CA TYR A 237 -16.98 -46.24 -11.03
C TYR A 237 -18.20 -45.67 -11.73
N PHE A 238 -19.08 -45.06 -10.96
CA PHE A 238 -20.16 -44.24 -11.47
C PHE A 238 -19.80 -42.77 -11.34
N SER A 239 -20.24 -41.90 -12.24
CA SER A 239 -19.95 -40.48 -12.11
C SER A 239 -21.08 -39.59 -12.58
N THR A 240 -21.08 -38.38 -12.04
CA THR A 240 -21.87 -37.24 -12.52
C THR A 240 -20.93 -36.16 -13.03
N SER A 241 -21.40 -35.38 -14.01
CA SER A 241 -20.69 -34.22 -14.52
C SER A 241 -21.59 -32.99 -14.46
N ASP A 242 -21.01 -31.84 -14.11
CA ASP A 242 -21.76 -30.59 -13.95
C ASP A 242 -20.92 -29.37 -14.33
N CYS A 243 -21.61 -28.24 -14.54
CA CYS A 243 -21.01 -26.94 -14.80
C CYS A 243 -21.11 -26.05 -13.57
N VAL A 244 -19.98 -25.61 -13.04
CA VAL A 244 -19.91 -24.90 -11.76
C VAL A 244 -19.12 -23.60 -11.89
N SER A 245 -19.62 -22.52 -11.31
CA SER A 245 -18.90 -21.25 -11.23
C SER A 245 -18.00 -21.16 -9.99
N ASP A 246 -18.31 -21.94 -8.95
CA ASP A 246 -17.57 -21.99 -7.68
C ASP A 246 -17.24 -23.45 -7.32
N TYR A 247 -15.97 -23.82 -7.49
CA TYR A 247 -15.48 -25.16 -7.20
C TYR A 247 -15.48 -25.49 -5.70
N GLY A 248 -15.34 -24.49 -4.83
CA GLY A 248 -15.35 -24.64 -3.38
C GLY A 248 -16.75 -24.93 -2.86
N ALA A 249 -17.74 -24.15 -3.29
CA ALA A 249 -19.15 -24.36 -2.96
C ALA A 249 -19.67 -25.70 -3.47
N PHE A 250 -19.25 -26.10 -4.69
CA PHE A 250 -19.60 -27.40 -5.24
C PHE A 250 -19.03 -28.55 -4.42
N ALA A 251 -17.74 -28.50 -4.05
CA ALA A 251 -17.11 -29.52 -3.21
C ALA A 251 -17.77 -29.62 -1.83
N ALA A 252 -18.07 -28.50 -1.18
CA ALA A 252 -18.78 -28.48 0.10
C ALA A 252 -20.17 -29.12 0.01
N THR A 253 -20.90 -28.89 -1.08
CA THR A 253 -22.20 -29.52 -1.33
C THR A 253 -22.08 -31.01 -1.60
N ALA A 254 -21.09 -31.42 -2.40
CA ALA A 254 -20.91 -32.81 -2.81
C ALA A 254 -20.49 -33.73 -1.65
N PHE A 255 -19.57 -33.28 -0.78
CA PHE A 255 -19.13 -34.07 0.37
C PHE A 255 -20.03 -33.89 1.60
N GLY A 256 -20.76 -32.78 1.68
CA GLY A 256 -21.58 -32.43 2.83
C GLY A 256 -20.76 -31.84 4.00
N PRO A 257 -21.44 -31.44 5.09
CA PRO A 257 -20.81 -30.72 6.19
C PRO A 257 -19.90 -31.59 7.05
N ASP A 258 -20.10 -32.92 7.10
CA ASP A 258 -19.48 -33.81 8.09
C ASP A 258 -18.52 -34.84 7.47
N THR A 259 -18.16 -34.68 6.19
CA THR A 259 -17.22 -35.58 5.49
C THR A 259 -15.92 -34.84 5.20
N PRO A 260 -14.87 -34.99 6.04
CA PRO A 260 -13.61 -34.31 5.84
C PRO A 260 -13.03 -34.56 4.45
N TYR A 261 -12.62 -33.49 3.77
CA TYR A 261 -11.95 -33.58 2.47
C TYR A 261 -10.80 -32.59 2.36
N LEU A 262 -9.83 -32.92 1.52
CA LEU A 262 -8.72 -32.05 1.12
C LEU A 262 -8.86 -31.70 -0.35
N MET A 263 -8.78 -30.43 -0.67
CA MET A 263 -8.80 -29.92 -2.04
C MET A 263 -7.42 -29.36 -2.40
N VAL A 264 -6.95 -29.76 -3.57
CA VAL A 264 -5.73 -29.24 -4.20
C VAL A 264 -6.14 -28.57 -5.50
N ALA A 265 -6.08 -27.24 -5.55
CA ALA A 265 -6.33 -26.46 -6.75
C ALA A 265 -4.99 -26.05 -7.37
N GLU A 266 -4.75 -26.46 -8.61
CA GLU A 266 -3.59 -26.14 -9.42
C GLU A 266 -3.93 -25.00 -10.38
N PHE A 267 -3.03 -24.03 -10.47
CA PHE A 267 -3.22 -22.80 -11.22
C PHE A 267 -2.18 -22.67 -12.30
N THR A 268 -2.62 -22.06 -13.40
CA THR A 268 -1.80 -21.74 -14.56
C THR A 268 -0.64 -20.78 -14.27
N HIS A 269 -0.61 -20.14 -13.09
CA HIS A 269 0.44 -19.21 -12.67
C HIS A 269 0.90 -19.44 -11.23
N MET A 270 2.17 -19.14 -10.93
CA MET A 270 2.82 -19.38 -9.62
C MET A 270 2.22 -18.58 -8.45
N TYR A 271 1.42 -17.55 -8.72
CA TYR A 271 0.71 -16.75 -7.70
C TYR A 271 -0.77 -17.14 -7.54
N CYS A 272 -1.20 -18.24 -8.17
CA CYS A 272 -2.57 -18.76 -8.12
C CYS A 272 -3.60 -17.70 -8.53
N ALA A 273 -3.42 -17.24 -9.75
CA ALA A 273 -4.20 -16.19 -10.38
C ALA A 273 -5.60 -16.63 -10.82
N GLN A 274 -6.27 -15.78 -11.62
CA GLN A 274 -7.67 -15.93 -12.03
C GLN A 274 -8.06 -17.28 -12.64
N ILE A 275 -7.11 -18.06 -13.16
CA ILE A 275 -7.40 -19.30 -13.87
C ILE A 275 -6.84 -20.51 -13.10
N VAL A 276 -7.75 -21.19 -12.40
CA VAL A 276 -7.54 -22.56 -11.90
C VAL A 276 -7.54 -23.50 -13.10
N GLU A 277 -6.50 -24.29 -13.26
CA GLU A 277 -6.43 -25.28 -14.36
C GLU A 277 -7.18 -26.54 -13.96
N TYR A 278 -6.86 -27.06 -12.78
CA TYR A 278 -7.47 -28.24 -12.18
C TYR A 278 -7.70 -28.04 -10.69
N ALA A 279 -8.78 -28.58 -10.14
CA ALA A 279 -8.92 -28.81 -8.71
C ALA A 279 -9.30 -30.26 -8.46
N THR A 280 -8.52 -30.95 -7.63
CA THR A 280 -8.82 -32.32 -7.20
C THR A 280 -9.18 -32.32 -5.72
N VAL A 281 -10.30 -32.95 -5.39
CA VAL A 281 -10.79 -33.09 -4.03
C VAL A 281 -10.74 -34.56 -3.63
N TYR A 282 -10.06 -34.80 -2.51
CA TYR A 282 -9.79 -36.11 -1.94
C TYR A 282 -10.55 -36.27 -0.61
N PRO A 283 -11.32 -37.35 -0.41
CA PRO A 283 -11.84 -37.69 0.92
C PRO A 283 -10.67 -37.91 1.90
N ALA A 284 -10.70 -37.22 3.04
CA ALA A 284 -9.65 -37.26 4.05
C ALA A 284 -9.93 -38.29 5.14
N ASP A 285 -10.42 -39.47 4.76
CA ASP A 285 -10.86 -40.56 5.63
C ASP A 285 -9.73 -41.54 6.01
N GLY A 286 -8.53 -41.37 5.44
CA GLY A 286 -7.39 -42.26 5.62
C GLY A 286 -7.52 -43.63 4.94
N VAL A 287 -8.56 -43.85 4.14
CA VAL A 287 -8.82 -45.06 3.38
C VAL A 287 -8.13 -44.99 2.01
N CYS A 288 -7.83 -46.15 1.44
CA CYS A 288 -7.29 -46.24 0.09
C CYS A 288 -8.42 -46.15 -0.94
N HIS A 289 -8.31 -45.21 -1.87
CA HIS A 289 -9.28 -45.00 -2.95
C HIS A 289 -8.60 -45.19 -4.32
N ALA A 290 -9.26 -45.86 -5.25
CA ALA A 290 -8.78 -45.95 -6.64
C ALA A 290 -8.98 -44.60 -7.34
N ASP A 291 -8.01 -44.17 -8.15
CA ASP A 291 -8.12 -42.97 -8.99
C ASP A 291 -8.98 -43.26 -10.24
N LEU A 292 -9.51 -42.22 -10.88
CA LEU A 292 -10.41 -42.34 -12.05
C LEU A 292 -9.78 -43.09 -13.25
N GLY A 293 -8.45 -43.21 -13.31
CA GLY A 293 -7.73 -43.97 -14.33
C GLY A 293 -7.64 -45.48 -14.06
N ASN A 294 -8.09 -45.97 -12.90
CA ASN A 294 -8.05 -47.37 -12.45
C ASN A 294 -6.68 -48.07 -12.40
N ALA A 295 -5.59 -47.35 -12.66
CA ALA A 295 -4.22 -47.87 -12.58
C ALA A 295 -3.49 -47.46 -11.29
N THR A 296 -3.95 -46.38 -10.67
CA THR A 296 -3.37 -45.74 -9.49
C THR A 296 -4.38 -45.66 -8.36
N SER A 297 -3.91 -45.36 -7.16
CA SER A 297 -4.74 -45.10 -5.99
C SER A 297 -4.18 -43.94 -5.19
N PHE A 298 -4.97 -43.43 -4.25
CA PHE A 298 -4.56 -42.40 -3.34
C PHE A 298 -5.08 -42.66 -1.91
N ARG A 299 -4.46 -41.98 -0.96
CA ARG A 299 -4.90 -41.90 0.44
C ARG A 299 -4.66 -40.49 0.93
N ALA A 300 -5.70 -39.87 1.48
CA ALA A 300 -5.62 -38.57 2.11
C ALA A 300 -5.94 -38.69 3.61
N ILE A 301 -5.14 -38.05 4.45
CA ILE A 301 -5.29 -38.05 5.90
C ILE A 301 -5.24 -36.60 6.38
N LEU A 302 -6.28 -36.17 7.09
CA LEU A 302 -6.28 -34.95 7.90
C LEU A 302 -6.08 -35.35 9.37
N ARG A 303 -5.03 -34.83 10.02
CA ARG A 303 -4.71 -35.11 11.42
C ARG A 303 -5.35 -34.10 12.35
N ALA A 304 -5.50 -34.48 13.62
CA ALA A 304 -6.12 -33.63 14.65
C ALA A 304 -5.31 -32.36 14.98
N ASP A 305 -4.01 -32.34 14.68
CA ASP A 305 -3.15 -31.15 14.80
C ASP A 305 -3.35 -30.15 13.64
N GLY A 306 -4.22 -30.49 12.68
CA GLY A 306 -4.50 -29.68 11.51
C GLY A 306 -3.50 -29.85 10.38
N THR A 307 -2.58 -30.82 10.45
CA THR A 307 -1.71 -31.18 9.31
C THR A 307 -2.39 -32.20 8.41
N ALA A 308 -2.00 -32.25 7.14
CA ALA A 308 -2.51 -33.19 6.18
C ALA A 308 -1.41 -33.90 5.39
N THR A 309 -1.72 -35.12 4.96
CA THR A 309 -0.89 -35.87 4.00
C THR A 309 -1.78 -36.37 2.87
N ILE A 310 -1.34 -36.16 1.63
CA ILE A 310 -1.92 -36.77 0.43
C ILE A 310 -0.85 -37.65 -0.20
N THR A 311 -1.11 -38.95 -0.25
CA THR A 311 -0.22 -39.94 -0.84
C THR A 311 -0.87 -40.53 -2.07
N THR A 312 -0.17 -40.49 -3.22
CA THR A 312 -0.57 -41.23 -4.42
C THR A 312 0.29 -42.47 -4.57
N TYR A 313 -0.27 -43.50 -5.21
CA TYR A 313 0.34 -44.81 -5.37
C TYR A 313 0.27 -45.27 -6.82
N SER A 314 1.31 -45.95 -7.27
CA SER A 314 1.41 -46.49 -8.64
C SER A 314 0.63 -47.79 -8.83
N ASP A 315 -0.05 -48.27 -7.79
CA ASP A 315 -0.95 -49.42 -7.79
C ASP A 315 -2.32 -49.04 -7.24
N THR A 316 -3.30 -49.95 -7.35
CA THR A 316 -4.68 -49.73 -6.92
C THR A 316 -4.96 -50.08 -5.45
N SER A 317 -3.98 -50.65 -4.75
CA SER A 317 -4.12 -51.17 -3.37
C SER A 317 -3.32 -50.34 -2.34
N CYS A 318 -2.88 -49.14 -2.71
CA CYS A 318 -2.04 -48.26 -1.89
C CYS A 318 -0.81 -48.95 -1.28
N ARG A 319 -0.06 -49.73 -2.06
CA ARG A 319 1.13 -50.46 -1.58
C ARG A 319 2.44 -49.79 -1.95
N PHE A 320 2.51 -49.20 -3.13
CA PHE A 320 3.72 -48.63 -3.71
C PHE A 320 3.54 -47.12 -3.87
N THR A 321 4.06 -46.38 -2.89
CA THR A 321 4.02 -44.91 -2.89
C THR A 321 4.69 -44.36 -4.14
N ALA A 322 3.96 -43.55 -4.89
CA ALA A 322 4.48 -42.82 -6.04
C ALA A 322 4.92 -41.42 -5.61
N THR A 323 4.01 -40.66 -5.00
CA THR A 323 4.30 -39.34 -4.44
C THR A 323 3.64 -39.18 -3.08
N GLU A 324 4.27 -38.39 -2.21
CA GLU A 324 3.71 -37.99 -0.93
C GLU A 324 3.83 -36.48 -0.80
N MET A 325 2.72 -35.86 -0.40
CA MET A 325 2.60 -34.44 -0.20
C MET A 325 2.17 -34.19 1.24
N ASN A 326 3.00 -33.47 1.98
CA ASN A 326 2.72 -33.07 3.36
C ASN A 326 2.37 -31.58 3.38
N VAL A 327 1.28 -31.25 4.05
CA VAL A 327 0.73 -29.88 4.11
C VAL A 327 0.53 -29.53 5.58
N ASP A 328 1.13 -28.43 6.01
CA ASP A 328 0.99 -27.95 7.39
C ASP A 328 -0.35 -27.22 7.62
N LYS A 329 -0.69 -27.02 8.91
CA LYS A 329 -1.92 -26.33 9.33
C LYS A 329 -2.03 -24.93 8.72
N GLN A 330 -0.92 -24.21 8.63
CA GLN A 330 -0.92 -22.82 8.18
C GLN A 330 -1.23 -22.73 6.68
N THR A 331 -0.69 -23.63 5.86
CA THR A 331 -0.98 -23.73 4.43
C THR A 331 -2.45 -24.06 4.19
N LEU A 332 -3.04 -24.98 4.97
CA LEU A 332 -4.47 -25.30 4.89
C LEU A 332 -5.38 -24.16 5.34
N ALA A 333 -5.04 -23.49 6.44
CA ALA A 333 -5.85 -22.41 7.01
C ALA A 333 -5.75 -21.10 6.21
N SER A 334 -4.55 -20.77 5.70
CA SER A 334 -4.29 -19.55 4.93
C SER A 334 -4.88 -19.62 3.52
N SER A 335 -5.05 -20.82 2.96
CA SER A 335 -5.42 -21.06 1.55
C SER A 335 -4.57 -20.25 0.57
N MET A 336 -3.32 -19.97 0.95
CA MET A 336 -2.42 -19.16 0.15
C MET A 336 -1.82 -19.97 -1.00
N CYS A 337 -1.37 -19.26 -2.02
CA CYS A 337 -0.70 -19.89 -3.12
C CYS A 337 0.68 -20.38 -2.70
N VAL A 338 0.95 -21.66 -2.95
CA VAL A 338 2.27 -22.25 -2.78
C VAL A 338 2.80 -22.70 -4.13
N GLN A 339 4.10 -22.51 -4.35
CA GLN A 339 4.76 -22.91 -5.57
C GLN A 339 5.10 -24.41 -5.53
N HIS A 340 4.98 -25.09 -6.66
CA HIS A 340 5.48 -26.45 -6.81
C HIS A 340 7.01 -26.50 -6.64
N SER A 341 7.51 -27.39 -5.78
CA SER A 341 8.95 -27.64 -5.57
C SER A 341 9.73 -27.97 -6.84
N ASP A 342 9.07 -28.60 -7.81
CA ASP A 342 9.68 -29.17 -9.01
C ASP A 342 9.62 -28.18 -10.19
N CYS A 343 9.04 -26.99 -9.95
CA CYS A 343 9.02 -25.92 -10.92
C CYS A 343 10.28 -25.06 -10.81
N GLY A 344 11.05 -25.00 -11.90
CA GLY A 344 12.07 -23.96 -12.09
C GLY A 344 11.46 -22.55 -12.01
N ARG A 345 12.28 -21.53 -11.69
CA ARG A 345 11.89 -20.14 -11.36
C ARG A 345 11.02 -19.37 -12.39
N SER A 346 10.51 -19.98 -13.46
CA SER A 346 9.92 -19.20 -14.57
C SER A 346 8.86 -19.89 -15.43
N TYR A 347 8.25 -21.00 -15.01
CA TYR A 347 7.25 -21.69 -15.86
C TYR A 347 5.79 -21.48 -15.45
N PRO A 348 4.85 -21.38 -16.43
CA PRO A 348 3.41 -21.61 -16.23
C PRO A 348 3.07 -22.88 -15.44
N GLY A 349 1.92 -22.91 -14.79
CA GLY A 349 1.32 -24.13 -14.20
C GLY A 349 1.85 -24.50 -12.82
N CYS A 350 2.50 -23.58 -12.12
CA CYS A 350 3.30 -23.90 -10.93
C CYS A 350 2.69 -23.45 -9.59
N GLY A 351 1.50 -22.84 -9.60
CA GLY A 351 0.83 -22.41 -8.38
C GLY A 351 -0.16 -23.45 -7.88
N ARG A 352 -0.19 -23.68 -6.57
CA ARG A 352 -1.19 -24.54 -5.91
C ARG A 352 -1.83 -23.84 -4.73
N ARG A 353 -3.11 -24.11 -4.48
CA ARG A 353 -3.78 -23.81 -3.21
C ARG A 353 -4.30 -25.07 -2.59
N PHE A 354 -4.22 -25.10 -1.27
CA PHE A 354 -4.83 -26.14 -0.46
C PHE A 354 -6.02 -25.57 0.30
N SER A 355 -7.07 -26.37 0.35
CA SER A 355 -8.25 -26.07 1.15
C SER A 355 -8.73 -27.36 1.81
N VAL A 356 -9.40 -27.23 2.94
CA VAL A 356 -10.01 -28.35 3.66
C VAL A 356 -11.49 -28.06 3.83
N GLY A 357 -12.37 -29.06 3.91
CA GLY A 357 -13.77 -28.86 4.22
C GLY A 357 -14.41 -30.09 4.85
N GLY A 358 -15.72 -30.03 5.09
CA GLY A 358 -16.47 -31.15 5.68
C GLY A 358 -16.16 -31.40 7.16
N LEU A 359 -15.86 -30.33 7.91
CA LEU A 359 -15.48 -30.38 9.33
C LEU A 359 -16.60 -29.92 10.29
N GLY A 360 -17.84 -29.78 9.80
CA GLY A 360 -19.01 -29.30 10.56
C GLY A 360 -19.27 -27.80 10.43
N GLY A 361 -18.52 -27.09 9.57
CA GLY A 361 -18.64 -25.66 9.34
C GLY A 361 -17.93 -25.22 8.05
N PRO A 362 -18.11 -23.95 7.63
CA PRO A 362 -17.44 -23.43 6.45
C PRO A 362 -15.92 -23.38 6.65
N PRO A 363 -15.14 -23.68 5.60
CA PRO A 363 -13.69 -23.62 5.67
C PRO A 363 -13.21 -22.18 5.82
N SER A 364 -12.09 -21.98 6.51
CA SER A 364 -11.56 -20.64 6.78
C SER A 364 -11.13 -19.89 5.52
N MET A 365 -10.58 -20.60 4.52
CA MET A 365 -10.18 -20.05 3.22
C MET A 365 -9.32 -18.77 3.34
N GLY A 366 -8.39 -18.76 4.31
CA GLY A 366 -7.51 -17.61 4.58
C GLY A 366 -8.05 -16.59 5.59
N LYS A 367 -9.30 -16.74 6.05
CA LYS A 367 -9.83 -15.94 7.15
C LYS A 367 -9.31 -16.45 8.48
N LYS A 368 -9.12 -15.53 9.43
CA LYS A 368 -8.79 -15.84 10.82
C LYS A 368 -10.06 -15.78 11.66
N THR A 369 -10.12 -16.66 12.65
CA THR A 369 -11.12 -16.60 13.70
C THR A 369 -10.72 -15.48 14.64
N ALA A 370 -11.52 -14.41 14.64
CA ALA A 370 -11.42 -13.35 15.63
C ALA A 370 -12.22 -13.75 16.87
N VAL A 371 -11.64 -13.56 18.05
CA VAL A 371 -12.33 -13.69 19.34
C VAL A 371 -12.02 -12.46 20.16
N VAL A 372 -13.04 -11.67 20.45
CA VAL A 372 -12.98 -10.46 21.28
C VAL A 372 -13.61 -10.76 22.63
N VAL A 373 -12.97 -10.33 23.70
CA VAL A 373 -13.35 -10.65 25.08
C VAL A 373 -13.56 -9.35 25.84
N TYR A 374 -14.69 -9.24 26.51
CA TYR A 374 -15.11 -8.10 27.30
C TYR A 374 -15.30 -8.51 28.76
N ASP A 375 -14.90 -7.62 29.67
CA ASP A 375 -15.20 -7.81 31.09
C ASP A 375 -16.67 -7.44 31.34
N GLY A 376 -17.38 -8.27 32.09
CA GLY A 376 -18.79 -8.03 32.44
C GLY A 376 -19.78 -8.82 31.58
N ASP A 377 -21.00 -8.32 31.49
CA ASP A 377 -22.15 -9.01 30.90
C ASP A 377 -22.60 -8.44 29.55
N SER A 378 -21.89 -7.45 29.00
CA SER A 378 -22.10 -6.90 27.66
C SER A 378 -20.84 -6.95 26.80
N CYS A 379 -20.99 -6.72 25.50
CA CYS A 379 -19.90 -6.63 24.53
C CYS A 379 -19.66 -5.17 24.11
N ASP A 380 -19.69 -4.27 25.09
CA ASP A 380 -19.45 -2.85 24.89
C ASP A 380 -17.95 -2.54 25.02
N GLU A 381 -17.44 -1.66 24.17
CA GLU A 381 -16.05 -1.20 24.24
C GLU A 381 -15.72 -0.52 25.60
N PRO A 382 -14.46 -0.62 26.07
CA PRO A 382 -13.36 -1.36 25.47
C PRO A 382 -13.36 -2.85 25.82
N ALA A 383 -12.98 -3.66 24.84
CA ALA A 383 -12.62 -5.06 25.05
C ALA A 383 -11.36 -5.16 25.93
N ALA A 384 -11.27 -6.25 26.69
CA ALA A 384 -10.08 -6.61 27.45
C ALA A 384 -8.98 -7.18 26.53
N THR A 385 -9.37 -8.09 25.63
CA THR A 385 -8.45 -8.71 24.65
C THR A 385 -9.15 -8.99 23.33
N ALA A 386 -8.39 -9.00 22.24
CA ALA A 386 -8.82 -9.53 20.95
C ALA A 386 -7.76 -10.49 20.41
N THR A 387 -8.18 -11.62 19.87
CA THR A 387 -7.27 -12.63 19.31
C THR A 387 -7.70 -12.99 17.90
N PHE A 388 -6.73 -13.18 17.00
CA PHE A 388 -6.95 -13.68 15.66
C PHE A 388 -6.11 -14.94 15.47
N THR A 389 -6.75 -16.09 15.26
CA THR A 389 -6.05 -17.37 15.09
C THR A 389 -6.33 -17.99 13.73
N SER A 390 -5.30 -18.64 13.17
CA SER A 390 -5.46 -19.50 11.99
C SER A 390 -6.12 -20.81 12.41
N GLU A 391 -7.41 -20.97 12.07
CA GLU A 391 -8.13 -22.23 12.20
C GLU A 391 -8.53 -22.78 10.82
N LEU A 392 -8.80 -24.09 10.75
CA LEU A 392 -9.23 -24.74 9.51
C LEU A 392 -10.68 -24.41 9.14
N MET A 393 -11.48 -24.05 10.15
CA MET A 393 -12.86 -23.61 10.00
C MET A 393 -13.01 -22.23 10.60
N CYS A 394 -13.88 -21.44 9.98
CA CYS A 394 -14.23 -20.14 10.53
C CYS A 394 -15.72 -19.90 10.27
N LYS A 395 -16.52 -19.79 11.34
CA LYS A 395 -17.96 -19.49 11.25
C LYS A 395 -18.20 -17.98 11.40
N PRO A 396 -18.57 -17.26 10.32
CA PRO A 396 -18.86 -15.84 10.41
C PRO A 396 -20.15 -15.59 11.20
N GLN A 397 -20.27 -14.40 11.79
CA GLN A 397 -21.53 -13.87 12.29
C GLN A 397 -22.53 -13.69 11.14
N ALA A 398 -23.82 -13.81 11.45
CA ALA A 398 -24.87 -13.55 10.46
C ALA A 398 -24.95 -12.06 10.10
N ASP A 399 -24.75 -11.20 11.10
CA ASP A 399 -24.60 -9.76 10.95
C ASP A 399 -23.38 -9.33 11.78
N HIS A 400 -22.34 -8.86 11.09
CA HIS A 400 -21.13 -8.38 11.75
C HIS A 400 -21.38 -7.08 12.53
N TRP A 401 -22.30 -6.22 12.07
CA TRP A 401 -22.58 -4.93 12.70
C TRP A 401 -23.37 -5.05 14.01
N HIS A 402 -24.07 -6.17 14.17
CA HIS A 402 -24.80 -6.50 15.40
C HIS A 402 -24.40 -7.92 15.84
N PRO A 403 -23.14 -8.11 16.27
CA PRO A 403 -22.63 -9.44 16.54
C PRO A 403 -23.33 -10.03 17.77
N VAL A 404 -23.53 -11.35 17.75
CA VAL A 404 -24.13 -12.05 18.89
C VAL A 404 -23.10 -12.13 20.02
N CYS A 405 -23.36 -11.36 21.08
CA CYS A 405 -22.59 -11.39 22.31
C CYS A 405 -22.92 -12.64 23.13
N VAL A 406 -21.91 -13.45 23.45
CA VAL A 406 -22.05 -14.63 24.31
C VAL A 406 -21.55 -14.29 25.71
N THR A 407 -22.47 -14.27 26.67
CA THR A 407 -22.19 -13.94 28.07
C THR A 407 -22.17 -15.19 28.94
N ASN A 408 -21.15 -15.34 29.78
CA ASN A 408 -21.01 -16.42 30.75
C ASN A 408 -20.97 -15.89 32.20
N GLY A 409 -21.87 -14.95 32.51
CA GLY A 409 -21.93 -14.26 33.79
C GLY A 409 -21.02 -13.02 33.81
N SER A 410 -19.76 -13.17 34.22
CA SER A 410 -18.83 -12.03 34.40
C SER A 410 -17.91 -11.76 33.21
N ILE A 411 -18.07 -12.51 32.12
CA ILE A 411 -17.26 -12.40 30.90
C ILE A 411 -18.19 -12.53 29.70
N SER A 412 -18.00 -11.63 28.75
CA SER A 412 -18.70 -11.63 27.47
C SER A 412 -17.68 -11.81 26.34
N SER A 413 -18.10 -12.43 25.24
CA SER A 413 -17.23 -12.59 24.08
C SER A 413 -18.01 -12.57 22.77
N VAL A 414 -17.34 -12.07 21.74
CA VAL A 414 -17.78 -12.13 20.34
C VAL A 414 -16.77 -12.95 19.57
N SER A 415 -17.24 -13.78 18.64
CA SER A 415 -16.36 -14.44 17.68
C SER A 415 -16.88 -14.24 16.27
N ASP A 416 -15.98 -13.96 15.33
CA ASP A 416 -16.30 -13.74 13.93
C ASP A 416 -15.12 -14.14 13.02
N CYS A 417 -15.29 -14.02 11.71
CA CYS A 417 -14.36 -14.45 10.68
C CYS A 417 -13.98 -13.32 9.75
N THR A 418 -12.77 -12.81 9.93
CA THR A 418 -12.25 -11.70 9.14
C THR A 418 -10.95 -12.09 8.45
N LYS A 419 -10.62 -11.37 7.39
CA LYS A 419 -9.28 -11.43 6.83
C LYS A 419 -8.44 -10.40 7.58
N TYR A 420 -7.39 -10.89 8.22
CA TYR A 420 -6.41 -10.05 8.89
C TYR A 420 -5.23 -9.78 7.95
N TYR A 421 -4.83 -8.52 7.89
CA TYR A 421 -3.63 -8.05 7.21
C TYR A 421 -2.63 -7.60 8.25
N CYS A 422 -1.35 -7.67 7.91
CA CYS A 422 -0.30 -7.20 8.81
C CYS A 422 -0.55 -5.74 9.25
N THR A 423 0.01 -5.37 10.40
CA THR A 423 -0.04 -4.04 11.03
C THR A 423 -1.41 -3.65 11.58
N GLY A 424 -2.24 -4.61 12.02
CA GLY A 424 -3.46 -4.32 12.76
C GLY A 424 -4.68 -3.96 11.91
N TYR A 425 -4.63 -4.22 10.60
CA TYR A 425 -5.78 -4.00 9.72
C TYR A 425 -6.56 -5.29 9.51
N ASP A 426 -7.87 -5.25 9.64
CA ASP A 426 -8.76 -6.35 9.31
C ASP A 426 -9.95 -5.85 8.47
N ASP A 427 -10.46 -6.69 7.56
CA ASP A 427 -11.49 -6.32 6.57
C ASP A 427 -12.79 -5.80 7.20
N LEU A 428 -13.07 -6.19 8.45
CA LEU A 428 -14.32 -5.90 9.15
C LEU A 428 -14.17 -4.80 10.21
N GLY A 429 -12.96 -4.34 10.51
CA GLY A 429 -12.73 -3.37 11.58
C GLY A 429 -12.93 -3.95 12.98
N ILE A 430 -12.89 -5.28 13.15
CA ILE A 430 -13.09 -5.93 14.45
C ILE A 430 -12.12 -5.39 15.50
N LEU A 431 -10.85 -5.21 15.13
CA LEU A 431 -9.86 -4.73 16.08
C LEU A 431 -10.10 -3.28 16.49
N SER A 432 -10.49 -2.41 15.55
CA SER A 432 -10.80 -1.01 15.88
C SER A 432 -12.07 -0.89 16.73
N ASP A 433 -13.11 -1.64 16.40
CA ASP A 433 -14.41 -1.57 17.06
C ASP A 433 -14.36 -2.21 18.47
N ALA A 434 -13.49 -3.20 18.67
CA ALA A 434 -13.30 -3.82 19.98
C ALA A 434 -12.77 -2.83 21.03
N PHE A 435 -11.82 -1.96 20.65
CA PHE A 435 -11.12 -1.07 21.59
C PHE A 435 -11.54 0.40 21.46
N GLY A 436 -12.18 0.80 20.37
CA GLY A 436 -12.62 2.17 20.14
C GLY A 436 -11.46 3.17 20.17
N GLN A 437 -11.61 4.20 21.00
CA GLN A 437 -10.58 5.22 21.24
C GLN A 437 -9.60 4.84 22.36
N HIS A 438 -9.69 3.64 22.94
CA HIS A 438 -8.77 3.22 24.00
C HIS A 438 -7.44 2.74 23.41
N PRO A 439 -6.30 3.08 24.03
CA PRO A 439 -5.01 2.59 23.56
C PRO A 439 -4.85 1.10 23.87
N TYR A 440 -4.33 0.36 22.90
CA TYR A 440 -4.07 -1.08 23.04
C TYR A 440 -2.74 -1.47 22.40
N LEU A 441 -2.17 -2.56 22.90
CA LEU A 441 -0.95 -3.17 22.39
C LEU A 441 -1.33 -4.46 21.66
N PHE A 442 -0.88 -4.65 20.42
CA PHE A 442 -1.09 -5.92 19.72
C PHE A 442 0.20 -6.52 19.20
N ILE A 443 0.27 -7.85 19.27
CA ILE A 443 1.43 -8.66 18.94
C ILE A 443 1.05 -9.64 17.85
N GLU A 444 1.75 -9.57 16.73
CA GLU A 444 1.72 -10.52 15.64
C GLU A 444 2.82 -11.56 15.82
N GLN A 445 2.46 -12.85 15.83
CA GLN A 445 3.39 -13.96 15.88
C GLN A 445 3.50 -14.63 14.51
N TYR A 446 4.73 -14.77 14.02
CA TYR A 446 5.02 -15.41 12.74
C TYR A 446 5.76 -16.73 12.90
N ASP A 447 5.75 -17.53 11.83
CA ASP A 447 6.63 -18.69 11.67
C ASP A 447 8.12 -18.29 11.74
N GLU A 448 8.94 -19.20 12.22
CA GLU A 448 10.37 -18.98 12.36
C GLU A 448 11.06 -18.67 11.02
N GLY A 449 11.80 -17.57 10.97
CA GLY A 449 12.52 -17.14 9.77
C GLY A 449 11.67 -16.51 8.66
N ARG A 450 10.34 -16.45 8.84
CA ARG A 450 9.38 -15.90 7.86
C ARG A 450 8.60 -14.71 8.41
N CYS A 451 9.21 -13.97 9.32
CA CYS A 451 8.53 -12.88 9.97
C CYS A 451 8.18 -11.73 9.01
N GLY A 452 6.96 -11.21 9.13
CA GLY A 452 6.43 -10.16 8.25
C GLY A 452 5.72 -10.63 7.00
N TRP A 453 5.74 -11.93 6.71
CA TRP A 453 5.02 -12.51 5.60
C TRP A 453 3.60 -12.90 6.04
N GLN A 454 2.59 -12.48 5.27
CA GLN A 454 1.19 -12.73 5.63
C GLN A 454 0.87 -14.22 5.76
N ASP A 455 1.50 -15.06 4.93
CA ASP A 455 1.31 -16.51 4.97
C ASP A 455 1.96 -17.17 6.18
N ALA A 456 2.93 -16.52 6.81
CA ALA A 456 3.59 -16.97 8.02
C ALA A 456 2.92 -16.45 9.31
N LEU A 457 1.92 -15.57 9.21
CA LEU A 457 1.25 -15.02 10.38
C LEU A 457 0.39 -16.09 11.07
N GLN A 458 0.81 -16.54 12.25
CA GLN A 458 0.14 -17.59 13.01
C GLN A 458 -1.03 -17.02 13.82
N ASN A 459 -0.71 -16.10 14.73
CA ASN A 459 -1.66 -15.51 15.65
C ASN A 459 -1.41 -14.02 15.84
N VAL A 460 -2.47 -13.33 16.24
CA VAL A 460 -2.42 -11.94 16.68
C VAL A 460 -3.13 -11.87 18.01
N THR A 461 -2.51 -11.22 18.99
CA THR A 461 -3.17 -10.94 20.28
C THR A 461 -3.05 -9.47 20.61
N ALA A 462 -4.19 -8.83 20.84
CA ALA A 462 -4.30 -7.45 21.29
C ALA A 462 -4.75 -7.40 22.75
N TYR A 463 -4.17 -6.48 23.50
CA TYR A 463 -4.41 -6.26 24.93
C TYR A 463 -4.75 -4.79 25.15
N LEU A 464 -5.82 -4.53 25.91
CA LEU A 464 -6.09 -3.20 26.43
C LEU A 464 -4.92 -2.74 27.29
N LEU A 465 -4.45 -1.51 27.11
CA LEU A 465 -3.37 -0.95 27.95
C LEU A 465 -3.93 -0.47 29.30
N ASP A 466 -4.27 -1.42 30.17
CA ASP A 466 -4.55 -1.19 31.58
C ASP A 466 -3.84 -2.21 32.50
N GLU A 467 -3.83 -1.97 33.80
CA GLU A 467 -3.21 -2.87 34.78
C GLU A 467 -4.22 -3.78 35.51
N LYS A 468 -5.43 -3.94 34.96
CA LYS A 468 -6.45 -4.81 35.53
C LYS A 468 -6.18 -6.28 35.17
N CYS A 469 -6.86 -7.16 35.91
CA CYS A 469 -6.82 -8.59 35.64
C CYS A 469 -7.99 -8.96 34.73
N HIS A 470 -7.70 -9.49 33.55
CA HIS A 470 -8.69 -9.90 32.57
C HIS A 470 -8.72 -11.42 32.43
N ALA A 471 -9.87 -12.04 32.67
CA ALA A 471 -10.03 -13.48 32.51
C ALA A 471 -10.22 -13.86 31.04
N ASN A 472 -9.77 -15.06 30.66
CA ASN A 472 -10.04 -15.61 29.33
C ASN A 472 -11.53 -16.00 29.19
N PRO A 473 -12.04 -16.26 27.97
CA PRO A 473 -13.47 -16.60 27.77
C PRO A 473 -13.98 -17.79 28.57
N LYS A 474 -13.08 -18.72 28.93
CA LYS A 474 -13.40 -19.93 29.71
C LYS A 474 -13.40 -19.69 31.22
N GLY A 475 -12.93 -18.54 31.70
CA GLY A 475 -12.76 -18.24 33.12
C GLY A 475 -11.73 -19.15 33.81
N THR A 476 -10.79 -19.73 33.08
CA THR A 476 -9.79 -20.68 33.60
C THR A 476 -8.37 -20.11 33.65
N ALA A 477 -8.12 -19.02 32.92
CA ALA A 477 -6.84 -18.33 32.88
C ALA A 477 -7.10 -16.82 32.87
N SER A 478 -6.08 -16.01 33.12
CA SER A 478 -6.19 -14.56 33.05
C SER A 478 -4.89 -13.92 32.57
N THR A 479 -4.97 -12.65 32.19
CA THR A 479 -3.84 -11.81 31.79
C THR A 479 -3.89 -10.51 32.58
N ARG A 480 -2.72 -10.02 32.98
CA ARG A 480 -2.55 -8.69 33.55
C ARG A 480 -1.29 -8.05 32.99
N LEU A 481 -1.39 -6.76 32.68
CA LEU A 481 -0.24 -5.97 32.26
C LEU A 481 0.35 -5.21 33.46
N THR A 482 1.64 -4.96 33.40
CA THR A 482 2.31 -3.95 34.24
C THR A 482 2.92 -2.93 33.30
N LEU A 483 2.49 -1.68 33.44
CA LEU A 483 2.76 -0.61 32.48
C LEU A 483 3.86 0.31 33.03
N GLY A 484 4.79 0.67 32.15
CA GLY A 484 5.89 1.59 32.43
C GLY A 484 6.63 1.88 31.14
N HIS A 485 7.95 2.00 31.18
CA HIS A 485 8.77 2.11 29.97
C HIS A 485 8.79 0.81 29.14
N SER A 486 8.40 -0.30 29.75
CA SER A 486 8.12 -1.57 29.09
C SER A 486 6.79 -2.10 29.61
N VAL A 487 6.04 -2.81 28.78
CA VAL A 487 4.89 -3.61 29.21
C VAL A 487 5.40 -4.98 29.63
N THR A 488 5.08 -5.40 30.86
CA THR A 488 5.19 -6.81 31.24
C THR A 488 3.82 -7.46 31.12
N ILE A 489 3.68 -8.36 30.15
CA ILE A 489 2.48 -9.18 29.94
C ILE A 489 2.63 -10.43 30.81
N THR A 490 1.83 -10.54 31.86
CA THR A 490 1.78 -11.72 32.72
C THR A 490 0.53 -12.52 32.43
N THR A 491 0.69 -13.79 32.04
CA THR A 491 -0.43 -14.73 31.95
C THR A 491 -0.47 -15.62 33.19
N TYR A 492 -1.68 -16.00 33.61
CA TYR A 492 -1.94 -16.74 34.82
C TYR A 492 -2.76 -17.99 34.51
N SER A 493 -2.51 -19.07 35.26
CA SER A 493 -3.24 -20.35 35.11
C SER A 493 -4.57 -20.39 35.88
N ASP A 494 -5.04 -19.24 36.38
CA ASP A 494 -6.33 -19.05 37.03
C ASP A 494 -6.98 -17.74 36.57
N ALA A 495 -8.26 -17.54 36.85
CA ALA A 495 -9.03 -16.37 36.40
C ALA A 495 -8.81 -15.08 37.23
N LYS A 496 -8.10 -15.15 38.36
CA LYS A 496 -7.99 -14.05 39.35
C LYS A 496 -6.57 -13.49 39.46
N CYS A 497 -5.72 -13.76 38.48
CA CYS A 497 -4.32 -13.34 38.45
C CYS A 497 -3.52 -13.70 39.72
N ALA A 498 -3.74 -14.91 40.27
CA ALA A 498 -3.06 -15.36 41.50
C ALA A 498 -1.81 -16.22 41.22
N ASN A 499 -1.84 -17.07 40.19
CA ASN A 499 -0.82 -18.07 39.88
C ASN A 499 -0.19 -17.78 38.51
N VAL A 500 1.00 -17.18 38.52
CA VAL A 500 1.73 -16.81 37.30
C VAL A 500 2.08 -18.06 36.50
N ALA A 501 1.69 -18.07 35.21
CA ALA A 501 2.01 -19.12 34.26
C ALA A 501 3.19 -18.73 33.36
N SER A 502 3.21 -17.50 32.85
CA SER A 502 4.32 -16.97 32.05
C SER A 502 4.40 -15.45 32.10
N GLN A 503 5.57 -14.91 31.75
CA GLN A 503 5.80 -13.48 31.62
C GLN A 503 6.58 -13.18 30.34
N THR A 504 6.15 -12.15 29.62
CA THR A 504 6.86 -11.61 28.46
C THR A 504 6.94 -10.10 28.59
N SER A 505 8.08 -9.50 28.24
CA SER A 505 8.25 -8.05 28.25
C SER A 505 8.28 -7.51 26.82
N VAL A 506 7.66 -6.35 26.62
CA VAL A 506 7.68 -5.58 25.37
C VAL A 506 8.15 -4.18 25.71
N THR A 507 9.14 -3.70 24.98
CA THR A 507 9.69 -2.34 25.13
C THR A 507 9.10 -1.39 24.08
N VAL A 508 9.22 -0.08 24.31
CA VAL A 508 8.84 0.93 23.31
C VAL A 508 9.69 0.81 22.03
N VAL A 509 10.94 0.35 22.19
CA VAL A 509 11.85 0.04 21.07
C VAL A 509 11.30 -1.09 20.20
N ASP A 510 10.75 -2.16 20.80
CA ASP A 510 10.13 -3.26 20.07
C ASP A 510 8.98 -2.79 19.16
N VAL A 511 8.19 -1.82 19.65
CA VAL A 511 7.11 -1.19 18.88
C VAL A 511 7.67 -0.41 17.70
N GLY A 512 8.65 0.47 17.96
CA GLY A 512 9.25 1.33 16.93
C GLY A 512 9.92 0.55 15.81
N ILE A 513 10.59 -0.56 16.15
CA ILE A 513 11.20 -1.49 15.18
C ILE A 513 10.14 -2.13 14.29
N SER A 514 9.05 -2.60 14.90
CA SER A 514 7.97 -3.33 14.23
C SER A 514 7.24 -2.46 13.23
N THR A 515 7.09 -1.15 13.50
CA THR A 515 6.51 -0.18 12.55
C THR A 515 7.28 -0.09 11.22
N TYR A 516 8.58 -0.46 11.20
CA TYR A 516 9.37 -0.54 9.96
C TYR A 516 9.40 -1.94 9.33
N GLY A 517 8.55 -2.84 9.80
CA GLY A 517 8.51 -4.21 9.31
C GLY A 517 9.73 -5.04 9.74
N ILE A 518 10.42 -4.64 10.80
CA ILE A 518 11.49 -5.46 11.39
C ILE A 518 10.89 -6.26 12.53
N CYS A 519 11.32 -7.51 12.67
CA CYS A 519 10.83 -8.36 13.74
C CYS A 519 11.76 -8.32 14.93
N THR A 520 11.17 -8.40 16.10
CA THR A 520 11.90 -8.53 17.36
C THR A 520 12.27 -9.99 17.59
N SER A 521 13.01 -10.27 18.66
CA SER A 521 13.34 -11.64 19.03
C SER A 521 12.07 -12.50 19.11
N GLN A 522 12.12 -13.75 18.65
CA GLN A 522 11.01 -14.72 18.61
C GLN A 522 10.00 -14.55 17.46
N ASN A 523 10.37 -13.89 16.35
CA ASN A 523 9.51 -13.75 15.15
C ASN A 523 8.20 -13.02 15.45
N LYS A 524 8.28 -11.99 16.31
CA LYS A 524 7.15 -11.16 16.70
C LYS A 524 7.27 -9.78 16.09
N ARG A 525 6.13 -9.17 15.82
CA ARG A 525 6.00 -7.73 15.61
C ARG A 525 4.97 -7.18 16.57
N THR A 526 5.28 -6.05 17.19
CA THR A 526 4.45 -5.47 18.22
C THR A 526 4.09 -4.04 17.85
N TYR A 527 2.85 -3.65 18.07
CA TYR A 527 2.33 -2.36 17.61
C TYR A 527 1.41 -1.75 18.66
N LEU A 528 1.24 -0.44 18.57
CA LEU A 528 0.25 0.31 19.32
C LEU A 528 -0.90 0.69 18.40
N GLY A 529 -2.13 0.52 18.89
CA GLY A 529 -3.35 0.96 18.22
C GLY A 529 -4.24 1.79 19.15
N GLY A 530 -5.28 2.41 18.58
CA GLY A 530 -6.20 3.29 19.31
C GLY A 530 -5.64 4.71 19.50
N ALA A 531 -5.98 5.35 20.62
CA ALA A 531 -5.49 6.70 20.93
C ALA A 531 -3.97 6.75 21.12
N THR A 532 -3.37 7.88 20.73
CA THR A 532 -1.96 8.15 20.98
C THR A 532 -1.69 8.21 22.48
N LEU A 533 -0.65 7.49 22.92
CA LEU A 533 -0.22 7.50 24.30
C LEU A 533 0.39 8.86 24.66
N ASN A 534 0.05 9.38 25.84
CA ASN A 534 0.74 10.55 26.40
C ASN A 534 2.18 10.17 26.78
N LEU A 535 3.10 11.12 26.61
CA LEU A 535 4.47 11.05 27.08
C LEU A 535 4.53 11.39 28.58
N THR A 536 5.45 10.77 29.29
CA THR A 536 5.78 11.12 30.68
C THR A 536 6.83 12.21 30.67
N ALA A 537 6.49 13.40 31.18
CA ALA A 537 7.43 14.51 31.32
C ALA A 537 7.84 14.69 32.78
N VAL A 538 9.14 14.84 33.05
CA VAL A 538 9.71 15.18 34.35
C VAL A 538 10.48 16.48 34.23
N ALA A 539 10.02 17.50 34.95
CA ALA A 539 10.68 18.80 35.04
C ALA A 539 11.42 18.92 36.38
N ALA A 540 12.70 19.27 36.32
CA ALA A 540 13.53 19.43 37.51
C ALA A 540 13.81 20.90 37.83
N TYR A 541 13.86 21.24 39.11
CA TYR A 541 13.96 22.59 39.65
C TYR A 541 14.96 22.63 40.81
N GLY A 542 15.58 23.80 41.00
CA GLY A 542 16.53 24.03 42.10
C GLY A 542 15.87 24.40 43.43
N ASP A 543 14.56 24.70 43.42
CA ASP A 543 13.83 25.20 44.58
C ASP A 543 12.53 24.43 44.82
N SER A 544 12.03 24.52 46.06
CA SER A 544 10.83 23.82 46.52
C SER A 544 9.51 24.40 46.02
N THR A 545 9.55 25.46 45.21
CA THR A 545 8.35 26.09 44.64
C THR A 545 8.03 25.58 43.24
N CYS A 546 9.03 25.05 42.51
CA CYS A 546 8.90 24.55 41.14
C CYS A 546 8.21 25.55 40.19
N SER A 547 8.36 26.86 40.44
CA SER A 547 7.66 27.92 39.70
C SER A 547 8.53 28.70 38.72
N GLY A 548 9.85 28.52 38.78
CA GLY A 548 10.80 29.13 37.83
C GLY A 548 10.98 28.31 36.55
N SER A 549 11.99 28.66 35.74
CA SER A 549 12.40 27.83 34.61
C SER A 549 13.04 26.52 35.11
N PRO A 550 12.71 25.36 34.53
CA PRO A 550 13.34 24.09 34.90
C PRO A 550 14.85 24.12 34.66
N LEU A 551 15.60 23.41 35.50
CA LEU A 551 17.03 23.11 35.28
C LEU A 551 17.20 22.11 34.14
N GLN A 552 16.26 21.17 33.97
CA GLN A 552 16.27 20.16 32.91
C GLN A 552 14.85 19.61 32.74
N LEU A 553 14.48 19.24 31.51
CA LEU A 553 13.31 18.40 31.27
C LEU A 553 13.76 17.05 30.71
N LYS A 554 13.22 15.95 31.25
CA LYS A 554 13.31 14.62 30.64
C LYS A 554 11.91 14.14 30.31
N ILE A 555 11.71 13.74 29.07
CA ILE A 555 10.42 13.27 28.55
C ILE A 555 10.66 11.87 28.01
N SER A 556 9.83 10.90 28.36
CA SER A 556 9.91 9.52 27.88
C SER A 556 8.58 9.10 27.27
N GLN A 557 8.64 8.28 26.22
CA GLN A 557 7.49 7.50 25.84
C GLN A 557 7.38 6.31 26.78
N ASP A 558 6.26 6.22 27.47
CA ASP A 558 5.90 5.09 28.32
C ASP A 558 4.56 4.52 27.85
N PHE A 559 4.26 3.28 28.24
CA PHE A 559 2.97 2.62 27.93
C PHE A 559 1.83 3.08 28.83
N ALA A 560 2.16 3.70 29.95
CA ALA A 560 1.21 4.44 30.76
C ALA A 560 1.90 5.69 31.30
N CYS A 561 1.26 6.82 31.09
CA CYS A 561 1.59 8.00 31.86
C CYS A 561 0.77 7.98 33.14
N THR A 562 1.41 7.62 34.25
CA THR A 562 0.85 7.86 35.57
C THR A 562 1.48 9.15 36.08
N PRO A 563 0.72 10.26 36.24
CA PRO A 563 1.22 11.38 37.03
C PRO A 563 1.63 10.78 38.36
N ARG A 564 2.89 10.95 38.79
CA ARG A 564 3.33 10.37 40.06
C ARG A 564 2.46 10.83 41.24
N LEU A 565 1.71 11.92 41.10
CA LEU A 565 0.59 12.28 41.95
C LEU A 565 -0.50 13.02 41.15
N ASN A 566 -1.75 12.86 41.59
CA ASN A 566 -2.98 13.55 41.19
C ASN A 566 -2.75 14.88 40.40
N PRO A 567 -3.30 15.03 39.17
CA PRO A 567 -3.20 16.26 38.36
C PRO A 567 -3.64 17.55 39.05
N ASN A 568 -4.54 17.44 40.04
CA ASN A 568 -5.04 18.57 40.82
C ASN A 568 -4.09 18.97 41.98
N ASN A 569 -2.98 18.25 42.15
CA ASN A 569 -2.01 18.45 43.21
C ASN A 569 -0.59 18.22 42.66
N ARG A 570 -0.17 19.06 41.68
CA ARG A 570 1.24 19.13 41.25
C ARG A 570 2.10 19.52 42.46
N THR A 571 2.50 18.55 43.27
CA THR A 571 3.39 18.75 44.41
C THR A 571 4.82 18.77 43.91
N CYS A 572 5.53 19.85 44.21
CA CYS A 572 6.97 19.97 43.99
C CYS A 572 7.67 19.00 44.95
N GLU A 573 8.14 17.86 44.45
CA GLU A 573 8.69 16.80 45.29
C GLU A 573 10.21 16.89 45.39
N PHE A 574 10.75 16.78 46.60
CA PHE A 574 12.19 16.70 46.82
C PHE A 574 12.71 15.29 46.51
N ASN A 575 13.53 15.15 45.47
CA ASN A 575 14.14 13.89 45.05
C ASN A 575 15.58 13.74 45.58
N GLY A 576 15.86 14.32 46.76
CA GLY A 576 17.14 14.22 47.45
C GLY A 576 18.12 15.36 47.18
N THR A 577 18.10 15.95 45.98
CA THR A 577 19.02 17.06 45.60
C THR A 577 18.40 18.11 44.69
N TYR A 578 17.34 17.75 43.99
CA TYR A 578 16.52 18.66 43.18
C TYR A 578 15.07 18.47 43.57
N PHE A 579 14.25 19.43 43.17
CA PHE A 579 12.81 19.30 43.22
C PHE A 579 12.29 18.96 41.83
N SER A 580 11.21 18.19 41.72
CA SER A 580 10.66 17.90 40.40
C SER A 580 9.15 17.81 40.39
N THR A 581 8.59 18.05 39.21
CA THR A 581 7.20 17.77 38.87
C THR A 581 7.16 16.75 37.74
N SER A 582 6.12 15.90 37.74
CA SER A 582 5.86 14.96 36.65
C SER A 582 4.50 15.27 36.01
N ASP A 583 4.40 15.15 34.69
CA ASP A 583 3.15 15.40 33.97
C ASP A 583 2.98 14.48 32.75
N CYS A 584 1.75 14.41 32.24
CA CYS A 584 1.40 13.68 31.04
C CYS A 584 1.17 14.65 29.88
N VAL A 585 1.95 14.51 28.81
CA VAL A 585 1.97 15.49 27.70
C VAL A 585 1.79 14.78 26.37
N SER A 586 0.99 15.35 25.48
CA SER A 586 0.83 14.84 24.11
C SER A 586 1.88 15.38 23.14
N ASP A 587 2.51 16.51 23.49
CA ASP A 587 3.51 17.20 22.66
C ASP A 587 4.68 17.69 23.54
N TYR A 588 5.85 17.09 23.32
CA TYR A 588 7.06 17.42 24.07
C TYR A 588 7.62 18.82 23.72
N GLY A 589 7.38 19.31 22.50
CA GLY A 589 7.77 20.64 22.04
C GLY A 589 6.95 21.74 22.70
N ALA A 590 5.63 21.59 22.66
CA ALA A 590 4.71 22.53 23.30
C ALA A 590 4.90 22.57 24.83
N PHE A 591 5.13 21.42 25.45
CA PHE A 591 5.43 21.35 26.88
C PHE A 591 6.75 22.07 27.22
N ALA A 592 7.82 21.84 26.45
CA ALA A 592 9.10 22.52 26.66
C ALA A 592 8.97 24.04 26.51
N ALA A 593 8.27 24.52 25.47
CA ALA A 593 8.03 25.95 25.27
C ALA A 593 7.24 26.58 26.43
N THR A 594 6.26 25.86 26.98
CA THR A 594 5.49 26.32 28.12
C THR A 594 6.33 26.35 29.40
N ALA A 595 7.15 25.32 29.63
CA ALA A 595 7.93 25.17 30.85
C ALA A 595 9.10 26.17 30.94
N PHE A 596 9.79 26.45 29.84
CA PHE A 596 10.90 27.43 29.80
C PHE A 596 10.43 28.86 29.52
N GLY A 597 9.23 29.02 28.95
CA GLY A 597 8.71 30.31 28.52
C GLY A 597 9.36 30.82 27.23
N PRO A 598 8.90 31.99 26.74
CA PRO A 598 9.33 32.53 25.44
C PRO A 598 10.75 33.08 25.44
N ASP A 599 11.31 33.43 26.60
CA ASP A 599 12.55 34.23 26.71
C ASP A 599 13.72 33.44 27.33
N THR A 600 13.56 32.14 27.60
CA THR A 600 14.64 31.29 28.12
C THR A 600 15.14 30.36 27.01
N PRO A 601 16.30 30.63 26.38
CA PRO A 601 16.83 29.77 25.33
C PRO A 601 17.05 28.35 25.84
N TYR A 602 16.58 27.37 25.09
CA TYR A 602 16.79 25.95 25.39
C TYR A 602 17.12 25.15 24.13
N LEU A 603 17.87 24.06 24.33
CA LEU A 603 18.19 23.04 23.33
C LEU A 603 17.47 21.75 23.69
N MET A 604 16.82 21.15 22.72
CA MET A 604 16.11 19.88 22.85
C MET A 604 16.78 18.82 21.99
N VAL A 605 16.98 17.64 22.59
CA VAL A 605 17.46 16.44 21.91
C VAL A 605 16.38 15.37 22.06
N ALA A 606 15.72 15.03 20.96
CA ALA A 606 14.76 13.93 20.90
C ALA A 606 15.44 12.71 20.27
N GLU A 607 15.45 11.60 20.99
CA GLU A 607 15.97 10.30 20.57
C GLU A 607 14.80 9.39 20.15
N PHE A 608 14.95 8.72 19.03
CA PHE A 608 13.91 7.91 18.42
C PHE A 608 14.35 6.46 18.33
N THR A 609 13.36 5.59 18.45
CA THR A 609 13.49 4.13 18.33
C THR A 609 14.00 3.67 16.94
N HIS A 610 14.04 4.56 15.94
CA HIS A 610 14.52 4.25 14.59
C HIS A 610 15.39 5.36 13.99
N MET A 611 16.31 4.98 13.08
CA MET A 611 17.32 5.88 12.48
C MET A 611 16.74 7.01 11.61
N TYR A 612 15.47 6.93 11.22
CA TYR A 612 14.77 7.96 10.44
C TYR A 612 13.87 8.86 11.29
N CYS A 613 13.98 8.79 12.63
CA CYS A 613 13.18 9.57 13.58
C CYS A 613 11.68 9.41 13.33
N ALA A 614 11.25 8.17 13.49
CA ALA A 614 9.88 7.70 13.27
C ALA A 614 8.85 8.30 14.22
N GLN A 615 7.64 7.76 14.19
CA GLN A 615 6.53 8.21 15.05
C GLN A 615 6.81 8.07 16.55
N ILE A 616 7.69 7.15 16.97
CA ILE A 616 7.93 6.86 18.39
C ILE A 616 9.26 7.48 18.84
N VAL A 617 9.14 8.62 19.53
CA VAL A 617 10.20 9.20 20.36
C VAL A 617 10.40 8.31 21.57
N GLU A 618 11.62 7.88 21.86
CA GLU A 618 11.92 7.08 23.06
C GLU A 618 12.14 8.01 24.25
N TYR A 619 13.01 9.01 24.06
CA TYR A 619 13.34 10.02 25.04
C TYR A 619 13.45 11.40 24.38
N ALA A 620 13.07 12.46 25.07
CA ALA A 620 13.46 13.82 24.73
C ALA A 620 14.01 14.52 25.97
N THR A 621 15.23 15.05 25.85
CA THR A 621 15.87 15.83 26.92
C THR A 621 15.97 17.28 26.49
N VAL A 622 15.57 18.19 27.37
CA VAL A 622 15.65 19.63 27.14
C VAL A 622 16.61 20.25 28.14
N TYR A 623 17.57 21.00 27.61
CA TYR A 623 18.66 21.64 28.33
C TYR A 623 18.54 23.17 28.21
N PRO A 624 18.61 23.92 29.32
CA PRO A 624 18.76 25.38 29.25
C PRO A 624 20.07 25.74 28.53
N ALA A 625 19.99 26.62 27.54
CA ALA A 625 21.11 27.03 26.71
C ALA A 625 21.78 28.32 27.22
N ASP A 626 21.98 28.41 28.54
CA ASP A 626 22.50 29.59 29.24
C ASP A 626 24.03 29.59 29.39
N GLY A 627 24.70 28.51 28.97
CA GLY A 627 26.15 28.32 29.13
C GLY A 627 26.63 28.08 30.56
N VAL A 628 25.71 27.90 31.51
CA VAL A 628 25.98 27.61 32.92
C VAL A 628 26.11 26.09 33.13
N CYS A 629 26.85 25.70 34.16
CA CYS A 629 26.96 24.31 34.56
C CYS A 629 25.74 23.90 35.42
N HIS A 630 25.02 22.88 34.99
CA HIS A 630 23.86 22.32 35.69
C HIS A 630 24.13 20.88 36.11
N ALA A 631 23.76 20.49 37.33
CA ALA A 631 23.82 19.09 37.75
C ALA A 631 22.73 18.27 37.03
N ASP A 632 23.07 17.06 36.58
CA ASP A 632 22.11 16.15 35.94
C ASP A 632 21.32 15.35 36.98
N LEU A 633 20.17 14.80 36.56
CA LEU A 633 19.26 14.03 37.40
C LEU A 633 19.91 12.69 37.79
N GLY A 634 20.56 12.67 38.96
CA GLY A 634 21.33 11.52 39.47
C GLY A 634 22.55 11.88 40.33
N ASN A 635 22.92 13.17 40.43
CA ASN A 635 23.96 13.71 41.32
C ASN A 635 25.41 13.26 41.09
N ALA A 636 25.68 12.51 40.03
CA ALA A 636 27.03 12.08 39.68
C ALA A 636 27.61 12.84 38.48
N THR A 637 26.75 13.41 37.64
CA THR A 637 27.10 14.04 36.35
C THR A 637 26.57 15.48 36.31
N SER A 638 27.10 16.27 35.38
CA SER A 638 26.61 17.61 35.07
C SER A 638 26.58 17.83 33.56
N PHE A 639 25.93 18.90 33.12
CA PHE A 639 25.90 19.30 31.72
C PHE A 639 26.03 20.81 31.57
N ARG A 640 26.40 21.23 30.35
CA ARG A 640 26.41 22.62 29.91
C ARG A 640 25.94 22.66 28.47
N ALA A 641 24.95 23.50 28.20
CA ALA A 641 24.43 23.72 26.86
C ALA A 641 24.68 25.19 26.46
N ILE A 642 25.20 25.41 25.25
CA ILE A 642 25.52 26.73 24.71
C ILE A 642 24.90 26.84 23.33
N LEU A 643 24.08 27.87 23.11
CA LEU A 643 23.68 28.32 21.79
C LEU A 643 24.54 29.54 21.42
N ARG A 644 25.24 29.47 20.29
CA ARG A 644 26.12 30.53 19.79
C ARG A 644 25.38 31.45 18.84
N ALA A 645 25.84 32.70 18.73
CA ALA A 645 25.26 33.71 17.86
C ALA A 645 25.37 33.37 16.35
N ASP A 646 26.29 32.49 15.96
CA ASP A 646 26.42 31.97 14.59
C ASP A 646 25.33 30.93 14.23
N GLY A 647 24.45 30.61 15.18
CA GLY A 647 23.39 29.63 15.02
C GLY A 647 23.83 28.19 15.26
N THR A 648 25.05 27.95 15.77
CA THR A 648 25.52 26.62 16.19
C THR A 648 25.24 26.39 17.67
N ALA A 649 25.19 25.13 18.10
CA ALA A 649 25.05 24.78 19.50
C ALA A 649 26.04 23.69 19.94
N THR A 650 26.37 23.70 21.23
CA THR A 650 27.14 22.64 21.86
C THR A 650 26.43 22.18 23.13
N ILE A 651 26.27 20.87 23.29
CA ILE A 651 25.81 20.23 24.52
C ILE A 651 26.96 19.37 25.03
N THR A 652 27.47 19.69 26.22
CA THR A 652 28.58 18.97 26.85
C THR A 652 28.07 18.32 28.12
N THR A 653 28.25 17.00 28.26
CA THR A 653 28.02 16.28 29.51
C THR A 653 29.35 15.99 30.21
N TYR A 654 29.32 15.90 31.53
CA TYR A 654 30.50 15.76 32.37
C TYR A 654 30.31 14.63 33.36
N SER A 655 31.38 13.90 33.65
CA SER A 655 31.39 12.78 34.60
C SER A 655 31.49 13.21 36.07
N ASP A 656 31.47 14.52 36.33
CA ASP A 656 31.47 15.14 37.65
C ASP A 656 30.35 16.20 37.73
N THR A 657 30.07 16.71 38.93
CA THR A 657 29.00 17.71 39.15
C THR A 657 29.42 19.17 38.91
N SER A 658 30.71 19.42 38.68
CA SER A 658 31.30 20.77 38.57
C SER A 658 31.71 21.13 37.14
N CYS A 659 31.27 20.36 36.13
CA CYS A 659 31.65 20.51 34.73
C CYS A 659 33.17 20.59 34.49
N ARG A 660 33.96 19.73 35.14
CA ARG A 660 35.43 19.73 35.02
C ARG A 660 35.95 18.66 34.06
N PHE A 661 35.32 17.50 34.04
CA PHE A 661 35.75 16.32 33.30
C PHE A 661 34.71 15.97 32.23
N THR A 662 34.97 16.42 31.00
CA THR A 662 34.09 16.16 29.86
C THR A 662 33.94 14.66 29.64
N ALA A 663 32.70 14.19 29.61
CA ALA A 663 32.35 12.82 29.26
C ALA A 663 32.03 12.72 27.77
N THR A 664 31.04 13.49 27.31
CA THR A 664 30.67 13.58 25.89
C THR A 664 30.42 15.02 25.49
N GLU A 665 30.73 15.33 24.23
CA GLU A 665 30.42 16.62 23.62
C GLU A 665 29.67 16.40 22.32
N MET A 666 28.51 17.04 22.20
CA MET A 666 27.70 17.05 20.99
C MET A 666 27.73 18.45 20.39
N ASN A 667 28.22 18.54 19.16
CA ASN A 667 28.23 19.78 18.39
C ASN A 667 27.13 19.69 17.33
N VAL A 668 26.28 20.71 17.28
CA VAL A 668 25.12 20.78 16.38
C VAL A 668 25.27 22.02 15.52
N ASP A 669 25.32 21.81 14.20
CA ASP A 669 25.44 22.92 13.26
C ASP A 669 24.10 23.66 13.08
N LYS A 670 24.21 24.84 12.46
CA LYS A 670 23.06 25.71 12.15
C LYS A 670 22.01 25.01 11.29
N GLN A 671 22.44 24.17 10.35
CA GLN A 671 21.54 23.46 9.44
C GLN A 671 20.69 22.44 10.21
N THR A 672 21.29 21.68 11.11
CA THR A 672 20.64 20.65 11.92
C THR A 672 19.61 21.27 12.87
N LEU A 673 19.94 22.41 13.50
CA LEU A 673 19.01 23.15 14.37
C LEU A 673 17.85 23.80 13.62
N ALA A 674 18.10 24.34 12.42
CA ALA A 674 17.07 25.02 11.63
C ALA A 674 16.13 24.04 10.91
N SER A 675 16.65 22.90 10.46
CA SER A 675 15.89 21.92 9.69
C SER A 675 15.15 20.89 10.55
N SER A 676 15.54 20.73 11.82
CA SER A 676 15.05 19.68 12.72
C SER A 676 15.09 18.29 12.05
N MET A 677 16.10 18.06 11.21
CA MET A 677 16.28 16.80 10.49
C MET A 677 16.68 15.69 11.46
N CYS A 678 16.31 14.46 11.08
CA CYS A 678 16.82 13.29 11.78
C CYS A 678 18.29 13.09 11.43
N VAL A 679 19.13 12.96 12.46
CA VAL A 679 20.54 12.64 12.32
C VAL A 679 20.85 11.31 13.01
N GLN A 680 21.72 10.52 12.38
CA GLN A 680 22.12 9.21 12.89
C GLN A 680 23.25 9.35 13.90
N HIS A 681 23.19 8.56 14.98
CA HIS A 681 24.28 8.46 15.96
C HIS A 681 25.58 7.91 15.34
N SER A 682 26.72 8.55 15.60
CA SER A 682 28.04 8.10 15.10
C SER A 682 28.49 6.75 15.66
N ASP A 683 28.05 6.42 16.89
CA ASP A 683 28.46 5.17 17.56
C ASP A 683 27.53 4.00 17.23
N CYS A 684 26.55 4.22 16.34
CA CYS A 684 25.70 3.16 15.85
C CYS A 684 26.34 2.49 14.63
N GLY A 685 26.66 1.19 14.77
CA GLY A 685 26.89 0.33 13.62
C GLY A 685 25.67 0.37 12.67
N ARG A 686 25.88 0.09 11.38
CA ARG A 686 24.93 0.27 10.27
C ARG A 686 23.54 -0.41 10.38
N SER A 687 23.15 -0.99 11.52
CA SER A 687 22.02 -1.93 11.57
C SER A 687 21.24 -2.03 12.88
N TYR A 688 21.44 -1.14 13.87
CA TYR A 688 20.70 -1.24 15.15
C TYR A 688 19.55 -0.21 15.28
N PRO A 689 18.40 -0.61 15.86
CA PRO A 689 17.34 0.29 16.32
C PRO A 689 17.81 1.27 17.42
N GLY A 690 17.11 2.41 17.57
CA GLY A 690 17.38 3.39 18.63
C GLY A 690 18.38 4.51 18.30
N CYS A 691 18.70 4.72 17.01
CA CYS A 691 19.84 5.56 16.58
C CYS A 691 19.49 6.90 15.94
N GLY A 692 18.22 7.27 15.88
CA GLY A 692 17.78 8.55 15.30
C GLY A 692 17.73 9.65 16.36
N ARG A 693 18.30 10.81 16.07
CA ARG A 693 18.17 12.01 16.91
C ARG A 693 17.61 13.19 16.12
N ARG A 694 16.82 14.01 16.78
CA ARG A 694 16.39 15.32 16.29
C ARG A 694 16.81 16.38 17.29
N PHE A 695 17.34 17.49 16.77
CA PHE A 695 17.69 18.65 17.56
C PHE A 695 16.70 19.78 17.28
N SER A 696 16.30 20.47 18.34
CA SER A 696 15.41 21.63 18.25
C SER A 696 15.85 22.72 19.23
N VAL A 697 15.49 23.96 18.94
CA VAL A 697 15.78 25.13 19.78
C VAL A 697 14.49 25.89 20.06
N GLY A 698 14.36 26.49 21.24
CA GLY A 698 13.23 27.36 21.59
C GLY A 698 13.58 28.40 22.64
N GLY A 699 12.61 29.24 22.99
CA GLY A 699 12.76 30.27 24.02
C GLY A 699 13.69 31.45 23.64
N LEU A 700 13.77 31.78 22.35
CA LEU A 700 14.67 32.83 21.82
C LEU A 700 14.09 34.26 21.87
N GLY A 701 12.91 34.46 22.47
CA GLY A 701 12.18 35.72 22.46
C GLY A 701 11.56 36.01 21.10
N GLY A 702 10.28 36.38 21.09
CA GLY A 702 9.49 36.63 19.88
C GLY A 702 8.18 35.85 19.87
N SER A 703 7.09 36.51 19.47
CA SER A 703 5.80 35.84 19.30
C SER A 703 5.97 34.72 18.27
N SER A 704 5.52 33.51 18.60
CA SER A 704 5.50 32.37 17.67
C SER A 704 4.72 32.74 16.40
N SER A 705 5.42 33.13 15.35
CA SER A 705 4.89 33.14 13.99
C SER A 705 5.85 32.36 13.12
N THR A 706 5.69 31.05 13.08
CA THR A 706 6.36 30.11 12.15
C THR A 706 5.96 30.34 10.68
N LYS A 707 5.55 31.56 10.30
CA LYS A 707 5.11 31.93 8.94
C LYS A 707 5.62 33.28 8.43
N LYS A 708 6.22 34.13 9.27
CA LYS A 708 6.69 35.46 8.81
C LYS A 708 8.12 35.39 8.29
N LYS A 709 8.31 35.77 7.03
CA LYS A 709 9.60 35.97 6.36
C LYS A 709 10.00 37.45 6.43
N THR A 710 11.31 37.71 6.42
CA THR A 710 11.83 39.08 6.34
C THR A 710 11.93 39.50 4.88
N ALA A 711 11.23 40.57 4.52
CA ALA A 711 11.27 41.21 3.21
C ALA A 711 12.09 42.50 3.27
N ILE A 712 13.05 42.63 2.36
CA ILE A 712 13.81 43.86 2.13
C ILE A 712 13.45 44.36 0.74
N THR A 713 12.95 45.59 0.66
CA THR A 713 12.48 46.20 -0.59
C THR A 713 13.31 47.42 -0.93
N LEU A 714 13.77 47.54 -2.18
CA LEU A 714 14.52 48.67 -2.72
C LEU A 714 13.68 49.54 -3.64
N TYR A 715 13.87 50.85 -3.56
CA TYR A 715 13.21 51.86 -4.37
C TYR A 715 14.24 52.87 -4.89
N ASP A 716 14.02 53.38 -6.10
CA ASP A 716 14.77 54.54 -6.61
C ASP A 716 14.27 55.86 -5.99
N GLY A 717 12.98 55.91 -5.64
CA GLY A 717 12.30 57.09 -5.10
C GLY A 717 12.38 57.22 -3.58
N SER A 718 12.60 58.44 -3.09
CA SER A 718 12.75 58.76 -1.66
C SER A 718 11.49 58.60 -0.81
N SER A 719 10.34 58.34 -1.43
CA SER A 719 9.06 58.15 -0.76
C SER A 719 8.72 56.68 -0.51
N CYS A 720 9.50 55.74 -1.06
CA CYS A 720 9.20 54.29 -1.03
C CYS A 720 7.74 53.95 -1.40
N SER A 721 7.14 54.74 -2.30
CA SER A 721 5.73 54.65 -2.67
C SER A 721 5.50 54.22 -4.12
N GLU A 722 6.55 54.22 -4.93
CA GLU A 722 6.53 53.72 -6.31
C GLU A 722 6.83 52.22 -6.34
N ALA A 723 6.73 51.58 -7.51
CA ALA A 723 7.12 50.19 -7.63
C ALA A 723 8.60 50.01 -7.25
N PRO A 724 8.95 49.03 -6.41
CA PRO A 724 10.33 48.80 -6.04
C PRO A 724 11.12 48.22 -7.19
N VAL A 725 12.43 48.48 -7.19
CA VAL A 725 13.35 47.92 -8.19
C VAL A 725 13.73 46.47 -7.86
N GLN A 726 13.79 46.13 -6.58
CA GLN A 726 14.11 44.79 -6.10
C GLN A 726 13.44 44.49 -4.75
N LEU A 727 12.98 43.27 -4.55
CA LEU A 727 12.50 42.74 -3.27
C LEU A 727 13.26 41.46 -2.96
N THR A 728 13.89 41.36 -1.79
CA THR A 728 14.58 40.16 -1.32
C THR A 728 13.88 39.62 -0.08
N VAL A 729 13.51 38.34 -0.10
CA VAL A 729 12.83 37.66 0.99
C VAL A 729 13.73 36.55 1.52
N SER A 730 14.01 36.62 2.82
CA SER A 730 14.83 35.63 3.52
C SER A 730 14.01 34.84 4.54
N ASN A 731 14.30 33.55 4.66
CA ASN A 731 13.66 32.63 5.62
C ASN A 731 14.25 32.76 7.04
N GLN A 732 14.64 33.97 7.47
CA GLN A 732 15.15 34.17 8.82
C GLN A 732 14.03 33.92 9.85
N LEU A 733 14.38 33.19 10.92
CA LEU A 733 13.46 32.72 11.96
C LEU A 733 12.79 33.85 12.77
N ASN A 734 13.32 35.08 12.71
CA ASN A 734 12.84 36.22 13.47
C ASN A 734 12.65 37.45 12.57
N CYS A 735 11.41 37.89 12.40
CA CYS A 735 11.08 39.18 11.81
C CYS A 735 10.26 40.01 12.80
N ALA A 736 10.77 41.20 13.17
CA ALA A 736 10.06 42.19 13.96
C ALA A 736 9.76 43.42 13.08
N PRO A 737 8.49 43.79 12.85
CA PRO A 737 8.17 44.95 12.02
C PRO A 737 8.68 46.22 12.71
N PRO A 738 9.31 47.15 11.97
CA PRO A 738 9.73 48.42 12.55
C PRO A 738 8.52 49.20 13.08
N THR A 739 8.71 49.94 14.18
CA THR A 739 7.63 50.69 14.87
C THR A 739 7.12 51.89 14.07
N SER A 740 7.70 52.19 12.92
CA SER A 740 7.25 53.18 11.92
C SER A 740 7.82 52.78 10.55
N PRO A 741 7.15 53.12 9.42
CA PRO A 741 7.69 52.83 8.09
C PRO A 741 9.01 53.58 7.90
N ILE A 742 10.08 52.82 7.70
CA ILE A 742 11.44 53.32 7.49
C ILE A 742 11.70 53.26 5.98
N CYS A 743 11.87 54.42 5.35
CA CYS A 743 12.39 54.55 3.98
C CYS A 743 13.79 55.16 4.10
N GLU A 744 14.80 54.30 4.26
CA GLU A 744 16.17 54.71 4.57
C GLU A 744 17.04 54.78 3.31
N ILE A 745 17.88 55.81 3.22
CA ILE A 745 18.84 55.93 2.12
C ILE A 745 20.03 54.98 2.37
N VAL A 746 20.32 54.13 1.41
CA VAL A 746 21.42 53.15 1.46
C VAL A 746 22.27 53.23 0.19
N SER A 747 23.57 53.02 0.33
CA SER A 747 24.49 52.96 -0.82
C SER A 747 24.64 51.50 -1.25
N VAL A 748 24.20 51.19 -2.47
CA VAL A 748 24.29 49.85 -3.08
C VAL A 748 25.08 49.98 -4.38
N GLY A 749 26.25 49.32 -4.47
CA GLY A 749 27.10 49.37 -5.66
C GLY A 749 27.60 50.77 -6.04
N GLY A 750 27.67 51.71 -5.09
CA GLY A 750 28.08 53.11 -5.34
C GLY A 750 26.94 54.05 -5.75
N GLN A 751 25.71 53.55 -5.90
CA GLN A 751 24.50 54.35 -6.12
C GLN A 751 23.67 54.48 -4.83
N MET A 752 23.02 55.64 -4.65
CA MET A 752 22.15 55.89 -3.52
C MET A 752 20.72 55.47 -3.87
N VAL A 753 20.17 54.54 -3.13
CA VAL A 753 18.81 54.01 -3.26
C VAL A 753 18.10 54.02 -1.92
N TYR A 754 16.79 53.77 -1.90
CA TYR A 754 15.98 53.77 -0.69
C TYR A 754 15.54 52.35 -0.34
N GLN A 755 15.60 51.98 0.93
CA GLN A 755 15.27 50.65 1.42
C GLN A 755 14.14 50.70 2.44
N ALA A 756 13.22 49.74 2.35
CA ALA A 756 12.21 49.43 3.35
C ALA A 756 12.34 47.98 3.84
N LEU A 757 11.94 47.73 5.09
CA LEU A 757 11.98 46.42 5.73
C LEU A 757 10.59 46.04 6.24
N ASP A 758 10.11 44.87 5.86
CA ASP A 758 8.78 44.35 6.18
C ASP A 758 8.82 42.90 6.67
N CYS A 759 7.80 42.53 7.44
CA CYS A 759 7.56 41.15 7.87
C CYS A 759 6.32 40.60 7.19
N ILE A 760 6.50 39.58 6.35
CA ILE A 760 5.50 39.13 5.40
C ILE A 760 5.19 37.64 5.55
N ASP A 761 3.95 37.23 5.34
CA ASP A 761 3.56 35.82 5.40
C ASP A 761 3.66 35.12 4.03
N ASP A 762 3.47 35.87 2.95
CA ASP A 762 3.43 35.38 1.56
C ASP A 762 4.14 36.38 0.64
N TYR A 763 5.23 35.96 0.01
CA TYR A 763 6.02 36.80 -0.88
C TYR A 763 5.35 37.08 -2.23
N VAL A 764 4.46 36.20 -2.69
CA VAL A 764 3.72 36.41 -3.95
C VAL A 764 2.62 37.45 -3.72
N ALA A 765 1.86 37.31 -2.63
CA ALA A 765 0.86 38.30 -2.26
C ALA A 765 1.50 39.66 -1.98
N PHE A 766 2.65 39.67 -1.27
CA PHE A 766 3.39 40.90 -1.01
C PHE A 766 3.94 41.52 -2.31
N ALA A 767 4.60 40.75 -3.18
CA ALA A 767 5.10 41.24 -4.46
C ALA A 767 3.97 41.84 -5.33
N ASN A 768 2.80 41.18 -5.41
CA ASN A 768 1.63 41.71 -6.11
C ASN A 768 1.18 43.07 -5.53
N SER A 769 1.17 43.20 -4.21
CA SER A 769 0.76 44.45 -3.57
C SER A 769 1.77 45.58 -3.77
N THR A 770 3.06 45.26 -3.79
CA THR A 770 4.15 46.25 -3.78
C THR A 770 4.56 46.69 -5.18
N PHE A 771 4.58 45.79 -6.16
CA PHE A 771 4.89 46.12 -7.56
C PHE A 771 3.67 46.62 -8.34
N GLY A 772 2.45 46.35 -7.86
CA GLY A 772 1.20 46.81 -8.47
C GLY A 772 1.04 46.32 -9.92
N ASP A 773 0.75 47.25 -10.84
CA ASP A 773 0.60 46.96 -12.27
C ASP A 773 1.94 46.80 -13.02
N SER A 774 3.08 46.95 -12.33
CA SER A 774 4.40 46.83 -12.93
C SER A 774 4.74 45.37 -13.23
N SER A 775 5.37 45.10 -14.37
CA SER A 775 5.90 43.77 -14.66
C SER A 775 7.11 43.46 -13.77
N TYR A 776 7.15 42.27 -13.18
CA TYR A 776 8.25 41.83 -12.31
C TYR A 776 8.57 40.34 -12.53
N LEU A 777 9.76 39.93 -12.13
CA LEU A 777 10.25 38.54 -12.21
C LEU A 777 10.54 38.01 -10.80
N ILE A 778 9.91 36.90 -10.43
CA ILE A 778 10.22 36.17 -9.19
C ILE A 778 11.30 35.11 -9.49
N VAL A 779 12.38 35.13 -8.73
CA VAL A 779 13.45 34.13 -8.76
C VAL A 779 13.50 33.43 -7.40
N GLU A 780 13.17 32.15 -7.40
CA GLU A 780 13.23 31.30 -6.22
C GLU A 780 14.55 30.53 -6.23
N LYS A 781 15.37 30.76 -5.21
CA LYS A 781 16.61 30.02 -5.05
C LYS A 781 16.38 28.88 -4.07
N TYR A 782 16.77 27.68 -4.47
CA TYR A 782 16.71 26.48 -3.64
C TYR A 782 18.13 26.05 -3.24
N VAL A 783 18.23 25.38 -2.11
CA VAL A 783 19.52 24.88 -1.61
C VAL A 783 20.02 23.74 -2.51
N ASP A 784 21.27 23.81 -2.94
CA ASP A 784 21.90 22.78 -3.78
C ASP A 784 21.81 21.39 -3.14
N GLY A 785 21.47 20.38 -3.94
CA GLY A 785 21.32 19.00 -3.47
C GLY A 785 19.98 18.66 -2.81
N THR A 786 19.06 19.63 -2.69
CA THR A 786 17.71 19.39 -2.11
C THR A 786 16.62 19.08 -3.14
N ASN A 787 16.95 19.05 -4.45
CA ASN A 787 16.00 18.85 -5.55
C ASN A 787 14.76 19.76 -5.46
N CYS A 788 15.00 21.06 -5.22
CA CYS A 788 13.98 22.10 -5.06
C CYS A 788 13.01 21.89 -3.88
N SER A 789 13.34 21.05 -2.90
CA SER A 789 12.49 20.85 -1.72
C SER A 789 12.69 21.91 -0.62
N THR A 790 13.82 22.62 -0.62
CA THR A 790 14.15 23.62 0.41
C THR A 790 14.48 24.98 -0.23
N GLN A 791 13.60 25.96 -0.04
CA GLN A 791 13.79 27.33 -0.52
C GLN A 791 14.83 28.05 0.35
N ASP A 792 15.90 28.54 -0.26
CA ASP A 792 16.98 29.32 0.37
C ASP A 792 16.53 30.78 0.56
N ASN A 793 16.20 31.44 -0.54
CA ASN A 793 15.66 32.80 -0.55
C ASN A 793 14.82 33.03 -1.82
N VAL A 794 14.05 34.13 -1.82
CA VAL A 794 13.33 34.61 -2.99
C VAL A 794 13.80 36.01 -3.30
N THR A 795 14.07 36.29 -4.58
CA THR A 795 14.35 37.64 -5.04
C THR A 795 13.37 37.99 -6.16
N VAL A 796 12.75 39.16 -6.07
CA VAL A 796 11.83 39.70 -7.07
C VAL A 796 12.47 40.94 -7.69
N TYR A 797 12.49 41.01 -9.01
CA TYR A 797 13.13 42.08 -9.78
C TYR A 797 12.11 42.83 -10.62
N LEU A 798 12.22 44.15 -10.70
CA LEU A 798 11.45 44.96 -11.64
C LEU A 798 11.86 44.64 -13.09
N ALA A 799 10.87 44.48 -13.98
CA ALA A 799 11.07 44.13 -15.39
C ALA A 799 10.64 45.27 -16.33
N ASP A 800 11.21 46.45 -16.11
CA ASP A 800 10.98 47.68 -16.88
C ASP A 800 11.94 47.86 -18.07
N GLY A 801 12.96 47.02 -18.17
CA GLY A 801 14.02 47.15 -19.18
C GLY A 801 15.06 48.23 -18.86
N GLU A 802 15.07 48.80 -17.65
CA GLU A 802 16.10 49.71 -17.16
C GLU A 802 17.17 48.96 -16.34
N CYS A 803 18.22 49.68 -15.90
CA CYS A 803 19.34 49.08 -15.19
C CYS A 803 19.33 49.54 -13.73
N HIS A 804 19.26 48.58 -12.81
CA HIS A 804 19.05 48.79 -11.38
C HIS A 804 20.16 48.16 -10.53
N PRO A 805 20.54 48.74 -9.38
CA PRO A 805 21.53 48.15 -8.47
C PRO A 805 20.94 46.95 -7.69
N SER A 806 21.76 45.93 -7.38
CA SER A 806 21.32 44.73 -6.65
C SER A 806 21.77 44.70 -5.17
N ILE A 807 20.84 44.43 -4.25
CA ILE A 807 21.16 44.08 -2.85
C ILE A 807 21.89 42.74 -2.84
N GLY A 808 23.17 42.78 -2.44
CA GLY A 808 23.97 41.58 -2.20
C GLY A 808 24.94 41.20 -3.32
N SER A 809 25.07 42.01 -4.37
CA SER A 809 26.16 41.87 -5.33
C SER A 809 26.71 43.23 -5.75
N ASP A 810 28.01 43.29 -6.07
CA ASP A 810 28.64 44.45 -6.73
C ASP A 810 28.24 44.50 -8.22
N ALA A 811 26.97 44.28 -8.52
CA ALA A 811 26.44 44.19 -9.87
C ALA A 811 25.10 44.90 -9.98
N ALA A 812 24.88 45.55 -11.11
CA ALA A 812 23.58 46.03 -11.55
C ALA A 812 22.88 44.94 -12.37
N PHE A 813 21.55 44.94 -12.40
CA PHE A 813 20.75 44.04 -13.20
C PHE A 813 19.83 44.81 -14.15
N LYS A 814 19.46 44.16 -15.25
CA LYS A 814 18.40 44.61 -16.16
C LYS A 814 17.55 43.41 -16.52
N ILE A 815 16.25 43.50 -16.25
CA ILE A 815 15.26 42.50 -16.65
C ILE A 815 14.42 43.09 -17.77
N THR A 816 14.30 42.38 -18.89
CA THR A 816 13.46 42.81 -20.01
C THR A 816 12.45 41.71 -20.32
N HIS A 817 11.17 42.06 -20.28
CA HIS A 817 10.07 41.19 -20.67
C HIS A 817 9.62 41.57 -22.09
N TYR A 818 9.67 40.62 -23.02
CA TYR A 818 9.28 40.79 -24.42
C TYR A 818 7.84 40.31 -24.64
N ALA A 819 7.18 40.87 -25.66
CA ALA A 819 5.76 40.60 -25.94
C ALA A 819 5.46 39.13 -26.35
N ASP A 820 6.48 38.35 -26.71
CA ASP A 820 6.40 36.92 -27.02
C ASP A 820 6.56 36.01 -25.78
N GLY A 821 6.67 36.61 -24.58
CA GLY A 821 6.86 35.89 -23.32
C GLY A 821 8.31 35.55 -23.01
N LEU A 822 9.28 35.97 -23.83
CA LEU A 822 10.70 35.84 -23.51
C LEU A 822 11.06 36.83 -22.39
N VAL A 823 11.82 36.36 -21.41
CA VAL A 823 12.41 37.20 -20.35
C VAL A 823 13.92 37.08 -20.42
N THR A 824 14.62 38.20 -20.50
CA THR A 824 16.09 38.24 -20.42
C THR A 824 16.55 38.86 -19.12
N ILE A 825 17.48 38.18 -18.45
CA ILE A 825 18.17 38.65 -17.24
C ILE A 825 19.60 38.99 -17.63
N ALA A 826 19.99 40.25 -17.51
CA ALA A 826 21.37 40.69 -17.71
C ALA A 826 21.95 41.22 -16.40
N THR A 827 23.14 40.74 -16.01
CA THR A 827 23.90 41.25 -14.86
C THR A 827 25.16 41.97 -15.36
N TYR A 828 25.44 43.14 -14.80
CA TYR A 828 26.56 43.99 -15.15
C TYR A 828 27.42 44.21 -13.92
N PRO A 829 28.74 43.94 -13.95
CA PRO A 829 29.62 44.34 -12.86
C PRO A 829 29.59 45.86 -12.69
N THR A 830 29.51 46.37 -11.47
CA THR A 830 29.65 47.81 -11.23
C THR A 830 31.09 48.22 -11.55
N ALA A 831 31.27 49.29 -12.32
CA ALA A 831 32.60 49.79 -12.66
C ALA A 831 33.30 50.28 -11.38
N SER A 832 34.55 49.82 -11.17
CA SER A 832 35.44 50.24 -10.09
C SER A 832 35.73 51.73 -10.08
#